data_AF-A0A3Q7FUS6-F1
#
_entry.id   AF-A0A3Q7FUS6-F1
#
_cell.length_a   1.000
_cell.length_b   1.000
_cell.length_c   1.000
_cell.angle_alpha   90.00
_cell.angle_beta   90.00
_cell.angle_gamma   90.00
#
_symmetry.space_group_name_H-M   'P 1'
#
loop_
_entity.id
_entity.type
_entity.pdbx_description
1 polymer ?
#
loop_
_entity_poly.entity_id
_entity_poly.type
_entity_poly.pdbx_seq_one_letter_code
_entity_poly.pdbx_strand_id
1 'polypeptide(L)'
;MASVKSSRSRAHAVTQSKGINKDTGPKLEENLNVFKSDNFDADAFVQSKCHSLNEKEIRQLCSYLLELKRASAEEMRRSVYANYTAFIRTSKEISDLEGELSSMKNLLSTQATLIHGLAEGVHIDSLSDVVPESTSDSSPTADVREPSDLEKWLTEFPDHLDVLLAERRVDEALLSLDEGERVASDAKEKKTLGHAVLLSLQTAIAERRQKLADQLAEIACQPSTRGAELRAAISALKKLGDGPRAHSLLLNAHYQKYQFNMKNLRPSSTSYGGAYTAALSQLVFSGIAQAATDSLAIFGKEPAYTSELVMWSTKQTEAFALLVKRHALTSSAAAGGLRAAAECVQIALGHCSLLEARGLALCPVLLKLFRPSVEQALDANLKRIEESTAALAAADDWELTYPPSVTRASGRSAGAVPGSTGAYQHKLSSSAHRFNLMVQDFFEDVGPLLSMQLGGKALEGLFQVFNTYVNTLVRALPGSMEDEASYEDSGNKIVRMAETEAQQIALLANASLLADELLPRAAMKLAPLANQKDDLQRRASDRQSRHPEQREWKKRLVNSVDRLKDSFCQQHALDLIFTEEGDSHLTAEMYINMEGNADDMEWSPSLIFQELYVKLNRMAAIAADMFVGRERFAMLLLMRLTETVILWLSQDQSFWDDIEEGPRPLGHLGLQQFYLDMKFVTCFASQGRYLSRNLLRVVNDIISKAMSAFAATGMDPYSVLPEDEWFTEIAQDAMEKLSGKPKVANGERDLNSPTASVSAQSMSSVRSHGSY
;
A
#
# COMPACT_ATOMS: atom_id res chain seq x y z
N MET A 1 -25.05 26.28 55.36
CA MET A 1 -26.40 25.68 55.46
C MET A 1 -27.42 26.60 54.82
N ALA A 2 -28.25 26.05 53.95
CA ALA A 2 -29.58 26.50 53.50
C ALA A 2 -29.77 27.98 53.11
N SER A 3 -30.14 28.25 51.85
CA SER A 3 -31.55 28.28 51.46
C SER A 3 -31.72 28.85 50.04
N VAL A 4 -32.77 28.35 49.40
CA VAL A 4 -33.19 28.47 48.01
C VAL A 4 -34.07 29.71 47.83
N LYS A 5 -33.98 30.40 46.67
CA LYS A 5 -35.11 30.66 45.74
C LYS A 5 -34.75 31.66 44.61
N SER A 6 -34.87 31.13 43.38
CA SER A 6 -35.60 31.66 42.20
C SER A 6 -35.35 33.10 41.71
N SER A 7 -35.02 33.24 40.41
CA SER A 7 -35.84 34.01 39.43
C SER A 7 -35.30 33.95 37.98
N ARG A 8 -36.15 33.41 37.10
CA ARG A 8 -36.41 33.68 35.66
C ARG A 8 -35.42 34.45 34.76
N SER A 9 -35.19 33.88 33.57
CA SER A 9 -35.26 34.53 32.23
C SER A 9 -35.05 33.44 31.16
N ARG A 10 -35.54 33.45 29.91
CA ARG A 10 -36.59 34.15 29.15
C ARG A 10 -36.70 33.31 27.86
N ALA A 11 -37.91 32.95 27.43
CA ALA A 11 -38.13 32.17 26.22
C ALA A 11 -37.98 33.04 24.96
N HIS A 12 -37.35 32.50 23.91
CA HIS A 12 -37.66 32.82 22.53
C HIS A 12 -37.87 31.53 21.74
N ALA A 13 -39.03 31.46 21.10
CA ALA A 13 -39.53 30.35 20.33
C ALA A 13 -38.89 30.28 18.94
N VAL A 14 -38.57 29.07 18.47
CA VAL A 14 -38.51 28.74 17.05
C VAL A 14 -39.38 27.49 16.82
N THR A 15 -40.04 27.53 15.69
CA THR A 15 -41.22 26.84 15.18
C THR A 15 -41.12 25.30 15.17
N GLN A 16 -42.22 24.65 15.58
CA GLN A 16 -42.45 23.22 15.49
C GLN A 16 -42.67 22.76 14.03
N SER A 17 -41.83 21.85 13.54
CA SER A 17 -42.23 20.86 12.54
C SER A 17 -42.66 19.59 13.28
N LYS A 18 -43.92 19.20 13.13
CA LYS A 18 -44.52 17.99 13.73
C LYS A 18 -43.71 16.74 13.33
N GLY A 19 -42.97 16.20 14.30
CA GLY A 19 -42.32 14.90 14.25
C GLY A 19 -43.07 13.90 15.13
N ILE A 20 -43.31 12.73 14.55
CA ILE A 20 -44.10 11.59 15.02
C ILE A 20 -43.53 10.99 16.33
N ASN A 21 -44.44 10.70 17.27
CA ASN A 21 -44.41 9.77 18.41
C ASN A 21 -43.11 9.61 19.24
N LYS A 22 -43.14 10.10 20.49
CA LYS A 22 -42.10 9.97 21.53
C LYS A 22 -42.49 8.98 22.66
N ASP A 23 -43.30 7.97 22.38
CA ASP A 23 -43.90 7.09 23.40
C ASP A 23 -43.37 5.64 23.42
N THR A 24 -42.28 5.32 22.71
CA THR A 24 -41.73 3.94 22.65
C THR A 24 -40.63 3.63 23.68
N GLY A 25 -40.00 4.64 24.28
CA GLY A 25 -38.90 4.47 25.25
C GLY A 25 -39.23 3.60 26.48
N PRO A 26 -40.32 3.87 27.25
CA PRO A 26 -40.60 3.13 28.47
C PRO A 26 -41.07 1.69 28.22
N LYS A 27 -41.75 1.42 27.09
CA LYS A 27 -42.15 0.06 26.70
C LYS A 27 -40.93 -0.82 26.35
N LEU A 28 -39.89 -0.24 25.76
CA LEU A 28 -38.71 -1.00 25.35
C LEU A 28 -37.89 -1.50 26.55
N GLU A 29 -37.74 -0.68 27.59
CA GLU A 29 -37.03 -1.08 28.82
C GLU A 29 -37.71 -2.22 29.56
N GLU A 30 -39.05 -2.17 29.71
CA GLU A 30 -39.83 -3.24 30.34
C GLU A 30 -39.72 -4.57 29.57
N ASN A 31 -39.74 -4.50 28.23
CA ASN A 31 -39.63 -5.67 27.36
C ASN A 31 -38.23 -6.31 27.35
N LEU A 32 -37.18 -5.55 27.68
CA LEU A 32 -35.80 -6.03 27.74
C LEU A 32 -35.43 -6.63 29.11
N ASN A 33 -36.19 -6.37 30.17
CA ASN A 33 -35.84 -6.80 31.53
C ASN A 33 -35.77 -8.32 31.69
N VAL A 34 -36.57 -9.08 30.96
CA VAL A 34 -36.53 -10.55 30.98
C VAL A 34 -35.21 -11.08 30.39
N PHE A 35 -34.62 -10.37 29.43
CA PHE A 35 -33.39 -10.76 28.74
C PHE A 35 -32.10 -10.19 29.37
N LYS A 36 -32.23 -9.30 30.37
CA LYS A 36 -31.10 -8.68 31.09
C LYS A 36 -30.62 -9.49 32.31
N SER A 37 -31.30 -10.59 32.63
CA SER A 37 -30.94 -11.44 33.76
C SER A 37 -29.72 -12.31 33.43
N ASP A 38 -28.72 -12.31 34.32
CA ASP A 38 -27.53 -13.17 34.19
C ASP A 38 -27.85 -14.68 34.28
N ASN A 39 -29.07 -15.03 34.73
CA ASN A 39 -29.57 -16.42 34.85
C ASN A 39 -30.70 -16.73 33.84
N PHE A 40 -30.72 -16.06 32.68
CA PHE A 40 -31.76 -16.29 31.67
C PHE A 40 -31.62 -17.68 31.03
N ASP A 41 -32.70 -18.47 31.07
CA ASP A 41 -32.81 -19.79 30.44
C ASP A 41 -33.71 -19.69 29.20
N ALA A 42 -33.09 -19.85 28.03
CA ALA A 42 -33.76 -19.77 26.74
C ALA A 42 -34.77 -20.91 26.53
N ASP A 43 -34.46 -22.12 26.99
CA ASP A 43 -35.31 -23.28 26.80
C ASP A 43 -36.55 -23.18 27.70
N ALA A 44 -36.38 -22.75 28.95
CA ALA A 44 -37.49 -22.49 29.85
C ALA A 44 -38.38 -21.33 29.36
N PHE A 45 -37.78 -20.28 28.78
CA PHE A 45 -38.51 -19.15 28.20
C PHE A 45 -39.37 -19.58 27.02
N VAL A 46 -38.80 -20.36 26.08
CA VAL A 46 -39.52 -20.88 24.91
C VAL A 46 -40.62 -21.85 25.34
N GLN A 47 -40.35 -22.75 26.29
CA GLN A 47 -41.35 -23.68 26.80
C GLN A 47 -42.51 -22.96 27.49
N SER A 48 -42.23 -21.93 28.29
CA SER A 48 -43.26 -21.15 28.98
C SER A 48 -44.11 -20.30 28.02
N LYS A 49 -43.51 -19.72 26.97
CA LYS A 49 -44.19 -18.82 26.02
C LYS A 49 -44.86 -19.54 24.86
N CYS A 50 -44.30 -20.64 24.37
CA CYS A 50 -44.74 -21.28 23.13
C CYS A 50 -45.68 -22.48 23.36
N HIS A 51 -45.85 -22.99 24.58
CA HIS A 51 -46.68 -24.16 24.84
C HIS A 51 -48.18 -23.93 24.59
N SER A 52 -48.65 -22.68 24.59
CA SER A 52 -50.07 -22.31 24.41
C SER A 52 -50.37 -21.47 23.17
N LEU A 53 -49.42 -21.29 22.24
CA LEU A 53 -49.56 -20.40 21.08
C LEU A 53 -49.83 -21.16 19.77
N ASN A 54 -50.73 -20.62 18.96
CA ASN A 54 -51.00 -21.11 17.61
C ASN A 54 -49.95 -20.60 16.60
N GLU A 55 -49.84 -21.24 15.43
CA GLU A 55 -48.81 -20.93 14.42
C GLU A 55 -48.72 -19.45 14.04
N LYS A 56 -49.86 -18.77 13.89
CA LYS A 56 -49.92 -17.32 13.60
C LYS A 56 -49.37 -16.47 14.74
N GLU A 57 -49.62 -16.87 15.98
CA GLU A 57 -49.14 -16.18 17.18
C GLU A 57 -47.64 -16.39 17.38
N ILE A 58 -47.12 -17.56 16.99
CA ILE A 58 -45.68 -17.85 16.96
C ILE A 58 -44.98 -16.97 15.92
N ARG A 59 -45.50 -16.84 14.70
CA ARG A 59 -44.93 -15.94 13.69
C ARG A 59 -44.93 -14.48 14.15
N GLN A 60 -46.00 -14.05 14.81
CA GLN A 60 -46.09 -12.71 15.39
C GLN A 60 -45.07 -12.50 16.52
N LEU A 61 -44.86 -13.50 17.38
CA LEU A 61 -43.85 -13.48 18.43
C LEU A 61 -42.43 -13.41 17.84
N CYS A 62 -42.14 -14.17 16.78
CA CYS A 62 -40.86 -14.10 16.07
C CYS A 62 -40.60 -12.72 15.45
N SER A 63 -41.59 -12.15 14.78
CA SER A 63 -41.51 -10.78 14.23
C SER A 63 -41.25 -9.75 15.32
N TYR A 64 -41.97 -9.84 16.44
CA TYR A 64 -41.77 -8.98 17.61
C TYR A 64 -40.37 -9.11 18.22
N LEU A 65 -39.84 -10.33 18.35
CA LEU A 65 -38.48 -10.56 18.86
C LEU A 65 -37.40 -10.03 17.90
N LEU A 66 -37.62 -10.12 16.59
CA LEU A 66 -36.72 -9.54 15.58
C LEU A 66 -36.70 -8.01 15.64
N GLU A 67 -37.87 -7.38 15.81
CA GLU A 67 -37.96 -5.93 16.02
C GLU A 67 -37.29 -5.50 17.33
N LEU A 68 -37.53 -6.24 18.42
CA LEU A 68 -36.89 -5.98 19.72
C LEU A 68 -35.36 -6.11 19.64
N LYS A 69 -34.85 -7.09 18.90
CA LYS A 69 -33.41 -7.26 18.63
C LYS A 69 -32.84 -6.05 17.87
N ARG A 70 -33.52 -5.59 16.82
CA ARG A 70 -33.09 -4.39 16.06
C ARG A 70 -33.09 -3.14 16.94
N ALA A 71 -34.15 -2.91 17.70
CA ALA A 71 -34.26 -1.77 18.62
C ALA A 71 -33.18 -1.79 19.71
N SER A 72 -32.88 -2.96 20.28
CA SER A 72 -31.82 -3.14 21.26
C SER A 72 -30.43 -2.85 20.68
N ALA A 73 -30.15 -3.35 19.47
CA ALA A 73 -28.88 -3.08 18.78
C ALA A 73 -28.69 -1.58 18.48
N GLU A 74 -29.74 -0.88 18.06
CA GLU A 74 -29.68 0.56 17.86
C GLU A 74 -29.47 1.34 19.14
N GLU A 75 -30.09 0.93 20.25
CA GLU A 75 -29.92 1.59 21.54
C GLU A 75 -28.54 1.35 22.13
N MET A 76 -28.01 0.13 22.00
CA MET A 76 -26.61 -0.18 22.31
C MET A 76 -25.68 0.71 21.48
N ARG A 77 -25.95 0.86 20.18
CA ARG A 77 -25.18 1.73 19.29
C ARG A 77 -25.24 3.20 19.75
N ARG A 78 -26.42 3.73 20.07
CA ARG A 78 -26.59 5.10 20.59
C ARG A 78 -25.86 5.29 21.92
N SER A 79 -25.97 4.34 22.85
CA SER A 79 -25.29 4.38 24.15
C SER A 79 -23.77 4.34 24.01
N VAL A 80 -23.25 3.47 23.13
CA VAL A 80 -21.82 3.39 22.83
C VAL A 80 -21.33 4.70 22.20
N TYR A 81 -22.04 5.27 21.22
CA TYR A 81 -21.66 6.55 20.61
C TYR A 81 -21.74 7.73 21.59
N ALA A 82 -22.76 7.77 22.44
CA ALA A 82 -22.92 8.82 23.45
C ALA A 82 -21.82 8.77 24.51
N ASN A 83 -21.39 7.56 24.90
CA ASN A 83 -20.33 7.34 25.89
C ASN A 83 -18.93 7.18 25.29
N TYR A 84 -18.79 7.22 23.96
CA TYR A 84 -17.52 7.01 23.27
C TYR A 84 -16.45 8.02 23.70
N THR A 85 -16.84 9.28 23.87
CA THR A 85 -15.94 10.34 24.33
C THR A 85 -15.49 10.14 25.78
N ALA A 86 -16.39 9.64 26.64
CA ALA A 86 -16.06 9.29 28.02
C ALA A 86 -15.11 8.09 28.07
N PHE A 87 -15.35 7.06 27.25
CA PHE A 87 -14.49 5.87 27.13
C PHE A 87 -13.08 6.22 26.61
N ILE A 88 -12.97 7.01 25.55
CA ILE A 88 -11.66 7.43 25.01
C ILE A 88 -10.90 8.26 26.05
N ARG A 89 -11.59 9.12 26.80
CA ARG A 89 -10.98 9.92 27.86
C ARG A 89 -10.50 9.04 29.02
N THR A 90 -11.33 8.11 29.52
CA THR A 90 -10.91 7.20 30.61
C THR A 90 -9.80 6.25 30.16
N SER A 91 -9.83 5.72 28.94
CA SER A 91 -8.72 4.92 28.40
C SER A 91 -7.41 5.71 28.30
N LYS A 92 -7.49 6.99 27.93
CA LYS A 92 -6.31 7.87 27.90
C LYS A 92 -5.78 8.14 29.32
N GLU A 93 -6.66 8.44 30.27
CA GLU A 93 -6.30 8.64 31.67
C GLU A 93 -5.67 7.37 32.28
N ILE A 94 -6.17 6.17 31.95
CA ILE A 94 -5.57 4.90 32.36
C ILE A 94 -4.17 4.73 31.76
N SER A 95 -3.99 5.03 30.48
CA SER A 95 -2.68 4.91 29.82
C SER A 95 -1.66 5.92 30.38
N ASP A 96 -2.10 7.13 30.70
CA ASP A 96 -1.28 8.14 31.37
C ASP A 96 -0.87 7.67 32.79
N LEU A 97 -1.80 7.07 33.56
CA LEU A 97 -1.53 6.46 34.87
C LEU A 97 -0.56 5.26 34.79
N GLU A 98 -0.66 4.42 33.76
CA GLU A 98 0.30 3.33 33.52
C GLU A 98 1.72 3.86 33.24
N GLY A 99 1.81 4.99 32.53
CA GLY A 99 3.06 5.73 32.30
C GLY A 99 3.66 6.26 33.60
N GLU A 100 2.83 6.85 34.46
CA GLU A 100 3.24 7.32 35.80
C GLU A 100 3.69 6.17 36.71
N LEU A 101 2.97 5.04 36.71
CA LEU A 101 3.33 3.84 37.48
C LEU A 101 4.68 3.26 37.02
N SER A 102 4.92 3.25 35.71
CA SER A 102 6.19 2.81 35.12
C SER A 102 7.35 3.73 35.51
N SER A 103 7.10 5.04 35.53
CA SER A 103 8.07 6.04 36.02
C SER A 103 8.40 5.82 37.51
N MET A 104 7.38 5.62 38.34
CA MET A 104 7.56 5.37 39.78
C MET A 104 8.32 4.07 40.04
N LYS A 105 8.05 3.00 39.28
CA LYS A 105 8.80 1.73 39.34
C LYS A 105 10.27 1.92 38.99
N ASN A 106 10.56 2.71 37.95
CA ASN A 106 11.94 3.01 37.56
C ASN A 106 12.67 3.83 38.64
N LEU A 107 11.99 4.81 39.25
CA LEU A 107 12.54 5.61 40.36
C LEU A 107 12.83 4.75 41.60
N LEU A 108 11.92 3.84 41.95
CA LEU A 108 12.11 2.89 43.05
C LEU A 108 13.26 1.93 42.77
N SER A 109 13.40 1.45 41.53
CA SER A 109 14.52 0.60 41.11
C SER A 109 15.85 1.35 41.19
N THR A 110 15.90 2.63 40.81
CA THR A 110 17.12 3.44 40.91
C THR A 110 17.49 3.74 42.37
N GLN A 111 16.51 4.03 43.22
CA GLN A 111 16.74 4.14 44.67
C GLN A 111 17.21 2.82 45.29
N ALA A 112 16.63 1.68 44.90
CA ALA A 112 17.08 0.37 45.37
C ALA A 112 18.54 0.09 44.96
N THR A 113 18.94 0.43 43.73
CA THR A 113 20.35 0.28 43.30
C THR A 113 21.30 1.22 44.05
N LEU A 114 20.87 2.44 44.39
CA LEU A 114 21.68 3.37 45.20
C LEU A 114 21.80 2.89 46.65
N ILE A 115 20.74 2.34 47.23
CA ILE A 115 20.74 1.75 48.57
C ILE A 115 21.65 0.51 48.61
N HIS A 116 21.60 -0.34 47.57
CA HIS A 116 22.53 -1.47 47.45
C HIS A 116 23.99 -1.02 47.29
N GLY A 117 24.27 0.01 46.48
CA GLY A 117 25.62 0.57 46.36
C GLY A 117 26.14 1.25 47.63
N LEU A 118 25.24 1.80 48.47
CA LEU A 118 25.59 2.35 49.79
C LEU A 118 25.76 1.25 50.86
N ALA A 119 25.03 0.14 50.75
CA ALA A 119 25.15 -1.01 51.65
C ALA A 119 26.42 -1.83 51.42
N GLU A 120 26.95 -1.85 50.19
CA GLU A 120 28.22 -2.52 49.84
C GLU A 120 29.47 -1.67 50.12
N GLY A 121 29.33 -0.38 50.39
CA GLY A 121 30.45 0.59 50.55
C GLY A 121 31.02 0.75 51.97
N VAL A 122 30.60 -0.05 52.94
CA VAL A 122 31.08 0.04 54.34
C VAL A 122 31.72 -1.28 54.78
N HIS A 123 32.96 -1.50 54.33
CA HIS A 123 33.90 -2.40 55.01
C HIS A 123 35.23 -1.66 55.15
N ILE A 124 35.44 -1.06 56.31
CA ILE A 124 36.71 -0.44 56.72
C ILE A 124 37.49 -1.54 57.44
N ASP A 125 38.53 -2.08 56.81
CA ASP A 125 39.51 -2.88 57.52
C ASP A 125 40.72 -2.04 57.91
N SER A 126 40.94 -2.07 59.22
CA SER A 126 41.97 -1.45 60.02
C SER A 126 43.39 -1.76 59.53
N LEU A 127 44.20 -0.71 59.40
CA LEU A 127 45.66 -0.83 59.36
C LEU A 127 46.18 -0.91 60.81
N SER A 128 46.88 -1.99 61.14
CA SER A 128 47.63 -2.12 62.40
C SER A 128 49.11 -1.80 62.20
N ASP A 129 49.69 -1.34 63.30
CA ASP A 129 50.99 -0.73 63.54
C ASP A 129 52.20 -1.71 63.61
N VAL A 130 53.40 -1.17 63.29
CA VAL A 130 54.72 -1.25 63.98
C VAL A 130 55.72 -2.44 63.80
N VAL A 131 56.83 -2.16 63.06
CA VAL A 131 58.33 -2.23 63.37
C VAL A 131 59.00 -3.63 63.64
N PRO A 132 60.35 -3.89 63.52
CA PRO A 132 61.54 -3.08 63.12
C PRO A 132 62.52 -3.66 62.06
N GLU A 133 63.49 -2.79 61.72
CA GLU A 133 64.81 -2.99 61.10
C GLU A 133 65.65 -4.20 61.56
N SER A 134 66.52 -4.66 60.66
CA SER A 134 67.84 -5.20 61.03
C SER A 134 68.89 -4.92 59.94
N THR A 135 69.98 -4.30 60.37
CA THR A 135 71.25 -4.08 59.67
C THR A 135 72.10 -5.36 59.58
N SER A 136 72.81 -5.57 58.47
CA SER A 136 74.15 -6.15 58.52
C SER A 136 75.00 -5.75 57.31
N ASP A 137 76.11 -5.08 57.62
CA ASP A 137 77.29 -4.81 56.80
C ASP A 137 77.89 -6.07 56.17
N SER A 138 78.47 -5.94 54.97
CA SER A 138 79.90 -6.20 54.70
C SER A 138 80.21 -6.19 53.20
N SER A 139 81.09 -5.29 52.78
CA SER A 139 81.79 -5.31 51.48
C SER A 139 82.74 -6.52 51.36
N PRO A 140 83.18 -6.89 50.14
CA PRO A 140 84.53 -6.41 49.76
C PRO A 140 84.70 -6.06 48.27
N THR A 141 85.34 -4.91 48.07
CA THR A 141 86.35 -4.59 47.03
C THR A 141 86.42 -5.49 45.79
N ALA A 142 85.94 -4.97 44.67
CA ALA A 142 86.39 -5.36 43.34
C ALA A 142 86.91 -4.10 42.63
N ASP A 143 88.13 -4.18 42.10
CA ASP A 143 88.84 -3.12 41.41
C ASP A 143 87.94 -2.37 40.42
N VAL A 144 87.98 -1.04 40.49
CA VAL A 144 87.37 -0.14 39.50
C VAL A 144 88.12 -0.33 38.18
N ARG A 145 87.72 -1.34 37.41
CA ARG A 145 87.93 -1.36 35.96
C ARG A 145 87.10 -0.22 35.40
N GLU A 146 87.71 0.71 34.68
CA GLU A 146 86.94 1.68 33.89
C GLU A 146 85.94 0.88 33.03
N PRO A 147 84.62 1.11 33.21
CA PRO A 147 83.63 0.40 32.43
C PRO A 147 83.88 0.70 30.97
N SER A 148 83.86 -0.34 30.14
CA SER A 148 83.96 -0.19 28.70
C SER A 148 82.90 0.79 28.20
N ASP A 149 83.14 1.48 27.09
CA ASP A 149 82.18 2.45 26.54
C ASP A 149 80.78 1.83 26.34
N LEU A 150 80.72 0.51 26.10
CA LEU A 150 79.49 -0.27 26.03
C LEU A 150 78.81 -0.43 27.41
N GLU A 151 79.55 -0.69 28.48
CA GLU A 151 78.99 -0.79 29.85
C GLU A 151 78.48 0.55 30.37
N LYS A 152 79.18 1.66 30.05
CA LYS A 152 78.68 3.03 30.34
C LYS A 152 77.40 3.33 29.58
N TRP A 153 77.39 3.03 28.28
CA TRP A 153 76.20 3.21 27.45
C TRP A 153 75.02 2.36 27.95
N LEU A 154 75.24 1.12 28.40
CA LEU A 154 74.21 0.25 28.97
C LEU A 154 73.59 0.80 30.25
N THR A 155 74.36 1.54 31.05
CA THR A 155 73.84 2.18 32.29
C THR A 155 73.11 3.48 31.99
N GLU A 156 73.58 4.26 31.02
CA GLU A 156 72.97 5.55 30.64
C GLU A 156 71.74 5.40 29.74
N PHE A 157 71.65 4.33 28.96
CA PHE A 157 70.59 4.12 27.97
C PHE A 157 69.17 4.15 28.56
N PRO A 158 68.84 3.41 29.63
CA PRO A 158 67.50 3.43 30.23
C PRO A 158 67.13 4.82 30.78
N ASP A 159 68.09 5.52 31.40
CA ASP A 159 67.89 6.85 31.97
C ASP A 159 67.66 7.90 30.88
N HIS A 160 68.45 7.86 29.81
CA HIS A 160 68.26 8.72 28.64
C HIS A 160 66.87 8.52 28.02
N LEU A 161 66.42 7.28 27.90
CA LEU A 161 65.11 6.97 27.36
C LEU A 161 63.99 7.45 28.29
N ASP A 162 64.11 7.25 29.61
CA ASP A 162 63.14 7.75 30.59
C ASP A 162 63.03 9.30 30.56
N VAL A 163 64.13 10.03 30.30
CA VAL A 163 64.10 11.49 30.05
C VAL A 163 63.31 11.83 28.79
N LEU A 164 63.58 11.15 27.66
CA LEU A 164 62.85 11.38 26.41
C LEU A 164 61.34 11.10 26.54
N LEU A 165 60.97 10.07 27.32
CA LEU A 165 59.58 9.75 27.65
C LEU A 165 58.94 10.83 28.52
N ALA A 166 59.66 11.37 29.50
CA ALA A 166 59.18 12.47 30.34
C ALA A 166 58.97 13.77 29.53
N GLU A 167 59.88 14.07 28.59
CA GLU A 167 59.79 15.23 27.68
C GLU A 167 58.78 15.03 26.54
N ARG A 168 58.17 13.83 26.42
CA ARG A 168 57.26 13.44 25.32
C ARG A 168 57.86 13.58 23.93
N ARG A 169 59.18 13.39 23.80
CA ARG A 169 59.92 13.44 22.53
C ARG A 169 59.83 12.10 21.80
N VAL A 170 58.63 11.81 21.29
CA VAL A 170 58.26 10.50 20.73
C VAL A 170 59.19 10.03 19.62
N ASP A 171 59.51 10.87 18.63
CA ASP A 171 60.34 10.46 17.50
C ASP A 171 61.77 10.11 17.93
N GLU A 172 62.32 10.84 18.90
CA GLU A 172 63.66 10.59 19.45
C GLU A 172 63.67 9.35 20.35
N ALA A 173 62.61 9.15 21.14
CA ALA A 173 62.43 7.94 21.93
C ALA A 173 62.34 6.68 21.04
N LEU A 174 61.68 6.77 19.88
CA LEU A 174 61.63 5.68 18.89
C LEU A 174 63.02 5.37 18.32
N LEU A 175 63.77 6.40 17.91
CA LEU A 175 65.13 6.23 17.38
C LEU A 175 66.08 5.62 18.43
N SER A 176 66.00 6.08 19.68
CA SER A 176 66.79 5.52 20.78
C SER A 176 66.40 4.06 21.06
N LEU A 177 65.11 3.70 21.02
CA LEU A 177 64.67 2.30 21.13
C LEU A 177 65.20 1.41 20.00
N ASP A 178 65.18 1.90 18.75
CA ASP A 178 65.71 1.17 17.59
C ASP A 178 67.23 0.96 17.71
N GLU A 179 67.98 1.96 18.20
CA GLU A 179 69.40 1.82 18.52
C GLU A 179 69.62 0.74 19.59
N GLY A 180 68.86 0.78 20.69
CA GLY A 180 69.00 -0.20 21.75
C GLY A 180 68.71 -1.63 21.32
N GLU A 181 67.71 -1.82 20.46
CA GLU A 181 67.38 -3.15 19.93
C GLU A 181 68.41 -3.66 18.92
N ARG A 182 69.02 -2.75 18.13
CA ARG A 182 70.16 -3.08 17.26
C ARG A 182 71.37 -3.51 18.09
N VAL A 183 71.73 -2.76 19.13
CA VAL A 183 72.84 -3.10 20.04
C VAL A 183 72.60 -4.44 20.73
N ALA A 184 71.38 -4.70 21.20
CA ALA A 184 71.01 -5.98 21.80
C ALA A 184 71.12 -7.15 20.81
N SER A 185 70.72 -6.94 19.55
CA SER A 185 70.80 -7.95 18.48
C SER A 185 72.24 -8.24 18.08
N ASP A 186 73.05 -7.20 17.87
CA ASP A 186 74.47 -7.28 17.57
C ASP A 186 75.25 -8.00 18.68
N ALA A 187 74.93 -7.70 19.94
CA ALA A 187 75.58 -8.34 21.08
C ALA A 187 75.22 -9.82 21.21
N LYS A 188 73.99 -10.19 20.82
CA LYS A 188 73.54 -11.59 20.75
C LYS A 188 74.27 -12.37 19.66
N GLU A 189 74.44 -11.77 18.48
CA GLU A 189 75.08 -12.41 17.31
C GLU A 189 76.59 -12.54 17.51
N LYS A 190 77.25 -11.47 17.95
CA LYS A 190 78.71 -11.42 18.16
C LYS A 190 79.15 -12.02 19.50
N LYS A 191 78.21 -12.43 20.36
CA LYS A 191 78.44 -12.95 21.72
C LYS A 191 79.35 -12.05 22.56
N THR A 192 79.18 -10.73 22.43
CA THR A 192 80.04 -9.73 23.09
C THR A 192 79.60 -9.40 24.52
N LEU A 193 78.36 -9.72 24.90
CA LEU A 193 77.81 -9.52 26.24
C LEU A 193 77.48 -10.85 26.93
N GLY A 194 77.65 -10.89 28.26
CA GLY A 194 77.22 -12.01 29.09
C GLY A 194 75.69 -12.19 29.07
N HIS A 195 75.21 -13.43 29.18
CA HIS A 195 73.78 -13.76 29.06
C HIS A 195 72.88 -12.95 30.02
N ALA A 196 73.32 -12.73 31.26
CA ALA A 196 72.56 -11.95 32.25
C ALA A 196 72.43 -10.46 31.90
N VAL A 197 73.50 -9.86 31.35
CA VAL A 197 73.52 -8.44 30.94
C VAL A 197 72.66 -8.23 29.70
N LEU A 198 72.72 -9.17 28.76
CA LEU A 198 71.88 -9.14 27.56
C LEU A 198 70.39 -9.28 27.91
N LEU A 199 70.05 -10.16 28.86
CA LEU A 199 68.68 -10.29 29.35
C LEU A 199 68.21 -9.01 30.06
N SER A 200 69.05 -8.40 30.90
CA SER A 200 68.74 -7.12 31.56
C SER A 200 68.47 -5.99 30.55
N LEU A 201 69.30 -5.87 29.50
CA LEU A 201 69.08 -4.89 28.44
C LEU A 201 67.77 -5.15 27.69
N GLN A 202 67.48 -6.40 27.34
CA GLN A 202 66.23 -6.78 26.66
C GLN A 202 65.00 -6.46 27.53
N THR A 203 65.06 -6.72 28.84
CA THR A 203 64.01 -6.35 29.78
C THR A 203 63.84 -4.83 29.85
N ALA A 204 64.94 -4.06 29.95
CA ALA A 204 64.88 -2.61 29.99
C ALA A 204 64.27 -2.02 28.71
N ILE A 205 64.66 -2.52 27.53
CA ILE A 205 64.06 -2.14 26.24
C ILE A 205 62.57 -2.46 26.22
N ALA A 206 62.19 -3.67 26.63
CA ALA A 206 60.78 -4.09 26.65
C ALA A 206 59.93 -3.22 27.60
N GLU A 207 60.42 -2.92 28.80
CA GLU A 207 59.74 -2.06 29.77
C GLU A 207 59.54 -0.65 29.23
N ARG A 208 60.57 -0.01 28.67
CA ARG A 208 60.44 1.36 28.16
C ARG A 208 59.62 1.42 26.87
N ARG A 209 59.69 0.39 26.02
CA ARG A 209 58.79 0.21 24.87
C ARG A 209 57.34 0.19 25.33
N GLN A 210 57.02 -0.59 26.37
CA GLN A 210 55.69 -0.66 26.94
C GLN A 210 55.26 0.69 27.53
N LYS A 211 56.12 1.38 28.31
CA LYS A 211 55.84 2.72 28.83
C LYS A 211 55.50 3.72 27.71
N LEU A 212 56.27 3.73 26.62
CA LEU A 212 56.02 4.60 25.48
C LEU A 212 54.69 4.23 24.81
N ALA A 213 54.41 2.94 24.62
CA ALA A 213 53.14 2.48 24.05
C ALA A 213 51.95 2.92 24.92
N ASP A 214 52.06 2.84 26.24
CA ASP A 214 50.99 3.27 27.16
C ASP A 214 50.78 4.78 27.14
N GLN A 215 51.86 5.58 27.10
CA GLN A 215 51.76 7.03 26.93
C GLN A 215 51.09 7.42 25.60
N LEU A 216 51.44 6.77 24.49
CA LEU A 216 50.83 7.01 23.18
C LEU A 216 49.35 6.59 23.15
N ALA A 217 49.02 5.47 23.81
CA ALA A 217 47.65 5.01 23.94
C ALA A 217 46.79 5.97 24.77
N GLU A 218 47.37 6.55 25.82
CA GLU A 218 46.72 7.59 26.62
C GLU A 218 46.42 8.83 25.77
N ILE A 219 47.41 9.32 25.00
CA ILE A 219 47.22 10.45 24.08
C ILE A 219 46.10 10.18 23.08
N ALA A 220 46.04 8.97 22.51
CA ALA A 220 44.99 8.60 21.55
C ALA A 220 43.57 8.56 22.17
N CYS A 221 43.45 8.32 23.48
CA CYS A 221 42.18 8.28 24.19
C CYS A 221 41.68 9.66 24.67
N GLN A 222 42.51 10.71 24.64
CA GLN A 222 42.12 12.02 25.16
C GLN A 222 41.12 12.72 24.21
N PRO A 223 39.97 13.24 24.72
CA PRO A 223 38.97 13.92 23.89
C PRO A 223 39.48 15.21 23.21
N SER A 224 40.53 15.83 23.75
CA SER A 224 41.14 17.05 23.23
C SER A 224 42.12 16.80 22.07
N THR A 225 42.51 15.54 21.84
CA THR A 225 43.52 15.16 20.84
C THR A 225 43.01 15.50 19.44
N ARG A 226 43.79 16.30 18.72
CA ARG A 226 43.44 16.72 17.36
C ARG A 226 43.78 15.62 16.35
N GLY A 227 43.19 15.68 15.16
CA GLY A 227 43.38 14.63 14.13
C GLY A 227 44.84 14.41 13.70
N ALA A 228 45.68 15.45 13.70
CA ALA A 228 47.10 15.32 13.39
C ALA A 228 47.88 14.62 14.52
N GLU A 229 47.61 14.99 15.77
CA GLU A 229 48.21 14.39 16.97
C GLU A 229 47.80 12.92 17.10
N LEU A 230 46.51 12.61 16.87
CA LEU A 230 46.01 11.24 16.85
C LEU A 230 46.76 10.41 15.80
N ARG A 231 46.85 10.90 14.55
CA ARG A 231 47.58 10.17 13.49
C ARG A 231 49.05 9.95 13.83
N ALA A 232 49.71 10.94 14.45
CA ALA A 232 51.10 10.82 14.88
C ALA A 232 51.26 9.74 15.97
N ALA A 233 50.40 9.78 17.01
CA ALA A 233 50.44 8.80 18.09
C ALA A 233 50.15 7.36 17.61
N ILE A 234 49.15 7.18 16.74
CA ILE A 234 48.83 5.87 16.15
C ILE A 234 49.96 5.38 15.22
N SER A 235 50.59 6.27 14.44
CA SER A 235 51.73 5.89 13.60
C SER A 235 52.94 5.48 14.44
N ALA A 236 53.19 6.17 15.56
CA ALA A 236 54.24 5.81 16.51
C ALA A 236 53.97 4.45 17.18
N LEU A 237 52.74 4.19 17.64
CA LEU A 237 52.34 2.88 18.17
C LEU A 237 52.52 1.74 17.16
N LYS A 238 52.16 1.99 15.90
CA LYS A 238 52.39 1.03 14.82
C LYS A 238 53.88 0.73 14.64
N LYS A 239 54.75 1.76 14.64
CA LYS A 239 56.21 1.60 14.53
C LYS A 239 56.80 0.79 15.70
N LEU A 240 56.21 0.89 16.90
CA LEU A 240 56.62 0.10 18.07
C LEU A 240 56.31 -1.40 17.97
N GLY A 241 55.51 -1.81 16.98
CA GLY A 241 55.05 -3.19 16.80
C GLY A 241 53.65 -3.47 17.35
N ASP A 242 52.97 -2.48 17.96
CA ASP A 242 51.64 -2.64 18.56
C ASP A 242 50.52 -2.19 17.59
N GLY A 243 50.54 -2.75 16.38
CA GLY A 243 49.59 -2.41 15.32
C GLY A 243 48.12 -2.68 15.66
N PRO A 244 47.74 -3.83 16.25
CA PRO A 244 46.34 -4.12 16.62
C PRO A 244 45.76 -3.16 17.65
N ARG A 245 46.52 -2.80 18.69
CA ARG A 245 46.09 -1.80 19.67
C ARG A 245 46.00 -0.42 19.03
N ALA A 246 46.97 -0.05 18.19
CA ALA A 246 46.97 1.22 17.45
C ALA A 246 45.72 1.36 16.57
N HIS A 247 45.37 0.33 15.81
CA HIS A 247 44.19 0.33 14.96
C HIS A 247 42.89 0.41 15.78
N SER A 248 42.78 -0.38 16.86
CA SER A 248 41.64 -0.34 17.77
C SER A 248 41.44 1.03 18.41
N LEU A 249 42.52 1.68 18.84
CA LEU A 249 42.49 3.02 19.43
C LEU A 249 42.08 4.08 18.41
N LEU A 250 42.57 4.00 17.16
CA LEU A 250 42.15 4.89 16.08
C LEU A 250 40.64 4.85 15.87
N LEU A 251 40.07 3.64 15.75
CA LEU A 251 38.63 3.45 15.54
C LEU A 251 37.82 3.91 16.76
N ASN A 252 38.31 3.66 17.97
CA ASN A 252 37.65 4.11 19.21
C ASN A 252 37.67 5.64 19.36
N ALA A 253 38.77 6.31 19.00
CA ALA A 253 38.86 7.76 19.04
C ALA A 253 37.83 8.41 18.08
N HIS A 254 37.70 7.90 16.86
CA HIS A 254 36.68 8.34 15.92
C HIS A 254 35.26 8.05 16.42
N TYR A 255 35.03 6.87 17.00
CA TYR A 255 33.77 6.50 17.63
C TYR A 255 33.35 7.48 18.73
N GLN A 256 34.23 7.75 19.68
CA GLN A 256 33.95 8.68 20.79
C GLN A 256 33.64 10.10 20.29
N LYS A 257 34.36 10.57 19.27
CA LYS A 257 34.19 11.92 18.73
C LYS A 257 32.80 12.13 18.14
N TYR A 258 32.31 11.23 17.28
CA TYR A 258 30.97 11.42 16.75
C TYR A 258 29.88 11.02 17.76
N GLN A 259 30.14 10.09 18.68
CA GLN A 259 29.19 9.77 19.76
C GLN A 259 28.93 10.99 20.66
N PHE A 260 29.96 11.79 20.95
CA PHE A 260 29.82 13.06 21.66
C PHE A 260 28.91 14.03 20.91
N ASN A 261 29.14 14.22 19.60
CA ASN A 261 28.30 15.06 18.76
C ASN A 261 26.86 14.54 18.65
N MET A 262 26.67 13.22 18.71
CA MET A 262 25.35 12.58 18.63
C MET A 262 24.48 12.90 19.85
N LYS A 263 25.07 13.12 21.03
CA LYS A 263 24.32 13.55 22.24
C LYS A 263 23.62 14.90 22.05
N ASN A 264 24.11 15.73 21.14
CA ASN A 264 23.52 17.04 20.83
C ASN A 264 22.39 16.95 19.79
N LEU A 265 22.21 15.80 19.13
CA LEU A 265 21.12 15.57 18.18
C LEU A 265 19.86 15.13 18.92
N ARG A 266 18.85 16.00 19.00
CA ARG A 266 17.53 15.64 19.52
C ARG A 266 16.58 15.25 18.37
N PRO A 267 15.83 14.12 18.50
CA PRO A 267 14.73 13.84 17.61
C PRO A 267 13.73 14.99 17.67
N SER A 268 13.55 15.70 16.55
CA SER A 268 12.58 16.79 16.45
C SER A 268 11.19 16.21 16.22
N SER A 269 10.18 16.67 16.99
CA SER A 269 8.80 16.19 16.89
C SER A 269 8.05 16.67 15.65
N THR A 270 8.60 17.62 14.89
CA THR A 270 7.89 18.35 13.83
C THR A 270 8.19 17.87 12.40
N SER A 271 9.30 17.17 12.18
CA SER A 271 9.62 16.56 10.88
C SER A 271 9.38 15.06 10.97
N TYR A 272 8.76 14.44 9.96
CA TYR A 272 8.48 13.00 9.84
C TYR A 272 9.75 12.10 9.79
N GLY A 273 10.74 12.33 10.65
CA GLY A 273 11.99 11.58 10.75
C GLY A 273 13.09 12.00 9.76
N GLY A 274 12.75 12.57 8.60
CA GLY A 274 13.72 12.89 7.54
C GLY A 274 14.89 13.79 7.97
N ALA A 275 14.62 14.91 8.66
CA ALA A 275 15.67 15.82 9.12
C ALA A 275 16.59 15.19 10.18
N TYR A 276 16.01 14.41 11.10
CA TYR A 276 16.76 13.65 12.09
C TYR A 276 17.66 12.61 11.41
N THR A 277 17.11 11.85 10.46
CA THR A 277 17.87 10.86 9.68
C THR A 277 19.00 11.52 8.90
N ALA A 278 18.78 12.68 8.28
CA ALA A 278 19.83 13.42 7.57
C ALA A 278 20.98 13.83 8.47
N ALA A 279 20.67 14.47 9.61
CA ALA A 279 21.69 14.93 10.55
C ALA A 279 22.48 13.75 11.15
N LEU A 280 21.79 12.69 11.55
CA LEU A 280 22.42 11.50 12.11
C LEU A 280 23.26 10.75 11.06
N SER A 281 22.75 10.62 9.83
CA SER A 281 23.41 9.95 8.71
C SER A 281 24.69 10.70 8.33
N GLN A 282 24.62 12.03 8.22
CA GLN A 282 25.80 12.87 7.98
C GLN A 282 26.86 12.67 9.07
N LEU A 283 26.46 12.67 10.34
CA LEU A 283 27.39 12.52 11.46
C LEU A 283 28.09 11.14 11.46
N VAL A 284 27.33 10.06 11.32
CA VAL A 284 27.86 8.69 11.37
C VAL A 284 28.73 8.40 10.14
N PHE A 285 28.23 8.66 8.93
CA PHE A 285 28.96 8.30 7.72
C PHE A 285 30.16 9.21 7.43
N SER A 286 30.15 10.47 7.89
CA SER A 286 31.37 11.29 7.86
C SER A 286 32.43 10.81 8.86
N GLY A 287 32.02 10.37 10.06
CA GLY A 287 32.91 9.73 11.04
C GLY A 287 33.54 8.45 10.49
N ILE A 288 32.74 7.59 9.86
CA ILE A 288 33.23 6.38 9.17
C ILE A 288 34.19 6.74 8.04
N ALA A 289 33.86 7.74 7.21
CA ALA A 289 34.72 8.20 6.13
C ALA A 289 36.10 8.66 6.63
N GLN A 290 36.13 9.40 7.74
CA GLN A 290 37.36 9.89 8.33
C GLN A 290 38.19 8.75 8.94
N ALA A 291 37.56 7.84 9.69
CA ALA A 291 38.23 6.66 10.23
C ALA A 291 38.83 5.79 9.13
N ALA A 292 38.09 5.56 8.05
CA ALA A 292 38.57 4.82 6.89
C ALA A 292 39.77 5.50 6.21
N THR A 293 39.70 6.83 6.05
CA THR A 293 40.79 7.61 5.43
C THR A 293 42.06 7.55 6.28
N ASP A 294 41.95 7.74 7.59
CA ASP A 294 43.10 7.71 8.52
C ASP A 294 43.66 6.28 8.64
N SER A 295 42.80 5.25 8.66
CA SER A 295 43.22 3.84 8.68
C SER A 295 43.96 3.46 7.40
N LEU A 296 43.45 3.81 6.22
CA LEU A 296 44.13 3.60 4.94
C LEU A 296 45.49 4.30 4.88
N ALA A 297 45.59 5.53 5.39
CA ALA A 297 46.84 6.29 5.40
C ALA A 297 47.94 5.63 6.26
N ILE A 298 47.59 4.99 7.37
CA ILE A 298 48.55 4.41 8.33
C ILE A 298 48.77 2.90 8.08
N PHE A 299 47.72 2.17 7.72
CA PHE A 299 47.68 0.69 7.69
C PHE A 299 47.41 0.09 6.30
N GLY A 300 47.22 0.90 5.25
CA GLY A 300 46.70 0.45 3.94
C GLY A 300 47.47 -0.64 3.18
N LYS A 301 48.65 -1.07 3.65
CA LYS A 301 49.41 -2.19 3.08
C LYS A 301 49.04 -3.54 3.71
N GLU A 302 48.25 -3.55 4.77
CA GLU A 302 48.01 -4.72 5.62
C GLU A 302 46.52 -5.10 5.60
N PRO A 303 46.14 -6.26 5.04
CA PRO A 303 44.73 -6.63 4.83
C PRO A 303 43.98 -6.90 6.14
N ALA A 304 44.67 -7.29 7.22
CA ALA A 304 44.07 -7.59 8.52
C ALA A 304 43.30 -6.38 9.08
N TYR A 305 43.91 -5.20 9.07
CA TYR A 305 43.28 -3.96 9.56
C TYR A 305 42.14 -3.47 8.66
N THR A 306 42.20 -3.79 7.36
CA THR A 306 41.10 -3.49 6.44
C THR A 306 39.84 -4.28 6.81
N SER A 307 39.98 -5.56 7.16
CA SER A 307 38.86 -6.40 7.64
C SER A 307 38.27 -5.87 8.95
N GLU A 308 39.12 -5.47 9.90
CA GLU A 308 38.67 -4.86 11.17
C GLU A 308 37.92 -3.54 10.94
N LEU A 309 38.39 -2.69 10.02
CA LEU A 309 37.72 -1.45 9.64
C LEU A 309 36.34 -1.70 9.04
N VAL A 310 36.20 -2.71 8.17
CA VAL A 310 34.91 -3.11 7.59
C VAL A 310 33.94 -3.60 8.66
N MET A 311 34.42 -4.45 9.59
CA MET A 311 33.62 -4.93 10.72
C MET A 311 33.16 -3.80 11.63
N TRP A 312 34.06 -2.86 11.97
CA TRP A 312 33.71 -1.69 12.75
C TRP A 312 32.69 -0.80 12.02
N SER A 313 32.91 -0.52 10.73
CA SER A 313 31.99 0.31 9.92
C SER A 313 30.60 -0.31 9.81
N THR A 314 30.53 -1.64 9.69
CA THR A 314 29.27 -2.39 9.69
C THR A 314 28.55 -2.24 11.03
N LYS A 315 29.25 -2.43 12.16
CA LYS A 315 28.69 -2.25 13.50
C LYS A 315 28.15 -0.82 13.73
N GLN A 316 28.85 0.19 13.24
CA GLN A 316 28.37 1.58 13.34
C GLN A 316 27.14 1.83 12.46
N THR A 317 27.11 1.23 11.28
CA THR A 317 25.96 1.30 10.36
C THR A 317 24.73 0.60 10.95
N GLU A 318 24.91 -0.52 11.65
CA GLU A 318 23.84 -1.23 12.37
C GLU A 318 23.29 -0.39 13.53
N ALA A 319 24.16 0.22 14.34
CA ALA A 319 23.76 1.11 15.42
C ALA A 319 22.99 2.34 14.90
N PHE A 320 23.45 2.92 13.81
CA PHE A 320 22.74 3.99 13.09
C PHE A 320 21.34 3.55 12.65
N ALA A 321 21.22 2.39 12.01
CA ALA A 321 19.95 1.88 11.51
C ALA A 321 18.96 1.61 12.66
N LEU A 322 19.43 1.13 13.81
CA LEU A 322 18.60 0.95 15.01
C LEU A 322 18.02 2.28 15.52
N LEU A 323 18.81 3.35 15.55
CA LEU A 323 18.35 4.67 15.96
C LEU A 323 17.33 5.26 14.99
N VAL A 324 17.59 5.16 13.67
CA VAL A 324 16.63 5.61 12.65
C VAL A 324 15.32 4.82 12.73
N LYS A 325 15.40 3.51 12.91
CA LYS A 325 14.20 2.67 13.11
C LYS A 325 13.38 3.19 14.28
N ARG A 326 13.98 3.30 15.45
CA ARG A 326 13.31 3.67 16.69
C ARG A 326 12.70 5.08 16.65
N HIS A 327 13.42 6.06 16.08
CA HIS A 327 13.06 7.47 16.21
C HIS A 327 12.42 8.09 14.97
N ALA A 328 12.53 7.45 13.79
CA ALA A 328 11.96 7.94 12.54
C ALA A 328 10.96 6.97 11.91
N LEU A 329 11.29 5.67 11.85
CA LEU A 329 10.51 4.72 11.06
C LEU A 329 9.37 4.04 11.82
N THR A 330 9.53 3.62 13.09
CA THR A 330 8.52 2.78 13.78
C THR A 330 7.13 3.41 13.81
N SER A 331 7.02 4.67 14.23
CA SER A 331 5.72 5.36 14.31
C SER A 331 5.19 5.71 12.91
N SER A 332 6.05 6.20 12.02
CA SER A 332 5.65 6.56 10.65
C SER A 332 5.18 5.33 9.86
N ALA A 333 5.93 4.22 9.91
CA ALA A 333 5.60 2.98 9.23
C ALA A 333 4.28 2.39 9.73
N ALA A 334 4.06 2.34 11.04
CA ALA A 334 2.80 1.87 11.62
C ALA A 334 1.60 2.70 11.17
N ALA A 335 1.78 4.02 11.00
CA ALA A 335 0.75 4.91 10.47
C ALA A 335 0.63 4.87 8.93
N GLY A 336 1.42 4.06 8.22
CA GLY A 336 1.50 3.95 6.75
C GLY A 336 2.25 5.09 6.04
N GLY A 337 3.08 5.84 6.76
CA GLY A 337 3.88 6.96 6.26
C GLY A 337 5.01 6.51 5.35
N LEU A 338 4.65 6.03 4.16
CA LEU A 338 5.56 5.48 3.16
C LEU A 338 6.54 6.53 2.63
N ARG A 339 6.08 7.75 2.32
CA ARG A 339 6.95 8.88 1.95
C ARG A 339 8.08 9.11 2.93
N ALA A 340 7.77 9.20 4.22
CA ALA A 340 8.74 9.43 5.27
C ALA A 340 9.74 8.27 5.39
N ALA A 341 9.26 7.02 5.24
CA ALA A 341 10.13 5.85 5.21
C ALA A 341 11.07 5.87 4.00
N ALA A 342 10.54 6.21 2.81
CA ALA A 342 11.30 6.35 1.58
C ALA A 342 12.38 7.43 1.68
N GLU A 343 12.03 8.62 2.18
CA GLU A 343 12.97 9.72 2.40
C GLU A 343 14.11 9.30 3.35
N CYS A 344 13.79 8.66 4.48
CA CYS A 344 14.81 8.21 5.44
C CYS A 344 15.77 7.18 4.82
N VAL A 345 15.25 6.23 4.05
CA VAL A 345 16.07 5.21 3.37
C VAL A 345 16.94 5.86 2.30
N GLN A 346 16.38 6.75 1.46
CA GLN A 346 17.14 7.44 0.43
C GLN A 346 18.27 8.29 0.98
N ILE A 347 18.02 9.03 2.06
CA ILE A 347 19.06 9.83 2.74
C ILE A 347 20.21 8.92 3.21
N ALA A 348 19.88 7.80 3.85
CA ALA A 348 20.88 6.88 4.37
C ALA A 348 21.69 6.18 3.26
N LEU A 349 21.01 5.72 2.20
CA LEU A 349 21.65 5.12 1.03
C LEU A 349 22.51 6.13 0.27
N GLY A 350 22.06 7.39 0.18
CA GLY A 350 22.81 8.49 -0.44
C GLY A 350 24.18 8.67 0.21
N HIS A 351 24.24 8.74 1.54
CA HIS A 351 25.53 8.84 2.25
C HIS A 351 26.38 7.57 2.13
N CYS A 352 25.80 6.38 2.16
CA CYS A 352 26.54 5.13 1.93
C CYS A 352 27.13 5.04 0.52
N SER A 353 26.43 5.54 -0.50
CA SER A 353 26.93 5.53 -1.88
C SER A 353 28.23 6.34 -2.05
N LEU A 354 28.40 7.41 -1.25
CA LEU A 354 29.64 8.20 -1.22
C LEU A 354 30.83 7.40 -0.64
N LEU A 355 30.56 6.48 0.29
CA LEU A 355 31.56 5.58 0.86
C LEU A 355 31.89 4.41 -0.08
N GLU A 356 30.90 3.93 -0.84
CA GLU A 356 31.08 2.91 -1.87
C GLU A 356 32.06 3.35 -2.95
N ALA A 357 32.00 4.62 -3.37
CA ALA A 357 32.98 5.22 -4.28
C ALA A 357 34.42 5.19 -3.74
N ARG A 358 34.60 5.00 -2.43
CA ARG A 358 35.91 4.88 -1.75
C ARG A 358 36.25 3.44 -1.34
N GLY A 359 35.48 2.46 -1.82
CA GLY A 359 35.75 1.04 -1.57
C GLY A 359 35.08 0.45 -0.33
N LEU A 360 34.16 1.17 0.32
CA LEU A 360 33.45 0.67 1.52
C LEU A 360 31.94 0.53 1.24
N ALA A 361 31.51 -0.71 0.95
CA ALA A 361 30.12 -1.01 0.61
C ALA A 361 29.22 -1.28 1.82
N LEU A 362 28.33 -0.34 2.14
CA LEU A 362 27.44 -0.38 3.30
C LEU A 362 25.95 -0.35 2.92
N CYS A 363 25.58 -0.05 1.67
CA CYS A 363 24.18 -0.05 1.25
C CYS A 363 23.47 -1.41 1.50
N PRO A 364 24.08 -2.59 1.24
CA PRO A 364 23.43 -3.88 1.48
C PRO A 364 23.02 -4.09 2.95
N VAL A 365 23.81 -3.58 3.89
CA VAL A 365 23.53 -3.65 5.33
C VAL A 365 22.27 -2.84 5.66
N LEU A 366 22.20 -1.59 5.18
CA LEU A 366 21.05 -0.73 5.40
C LEU A 366 19.78 -1.27 4.74
N LEU A 367 19.87 -1.77 3.50
CA LEU A 367 18.74 -2.36 2.80
C LEU A 367 18.15 -3.53 3.59
N LYS A 368 19.01 -4.45 4.07
CA LYS A 368 18.59 -5.58 4.90
C LYS A 368 17.90 -5.12 6.19
N LEU A 369 18.44 -4.09 6.84
CA LEU A 369 17.90 -3.60 8.10
C LEU A 369 16.59 -2.84 7.90
N PHE A 370 16.47 -1.93 6.95
CA PHE A 370 15.27 -1.10 6.78
C PHE A 370 14.11 -1.82 6.08
N ARG A 371 14.38 -2.89 5.33
CA ARG A 371 13.33 -3.62 4.58
C ARG A 371 12.07 -3.95 5.39
N PRO A 372 12.12 -4.53 6.60
CA PRO A 372 10.90 -4.84 7.34
C PRO A 372 10.06 -3.61 7.69
N SER A 373 10.71 -2.49 8.02
CA SER A 373 10.01 -1.23 8.35
C SER A 373 9.37 -0.60 7.12
N VAL A 374 10.02 -0.71 5.95
CA VAL A 374 9.47 -0.20 4.68
C VAL A 374 8.31 -1.08 4.20
N GLU A 375 8.43 -2.40 4.32
CA GLU A 375 7.35 -3.34 4.00
C GLU A 375 6.13 -3.08 4.91
N GLN A 376 6.35 -2.89 6.22
CA GLN A 376 5.28 -2.49 7.14
C GLN A 376 4.62 -1.16 6.72
N ALA A 377 5.41 -0.15 6.31
CA ALA A 377 4.89 1.13 5.85
C ALA A 377 4.07 1.00 4.56
N LEU A 378 4.51 0.12 3.65
CA LEU A 378 3.83 -0.19 2.39
C LEU A 378 2.46 -0.84 2.67
N ASP A 379 2.44 -1.88 3.49
CA ASP A 379 1.22 -2.64 3.82
C ASP A 379 0.21 -1.76 4.58
N ALA A 380 0.67 -0.97 5.56
CA ALA A 380 -0.18 -0.02 6.26
C ALA A 380 -0.70 1.11 5.35
N ASN A 381 0.08 1.54 4.35
CA ASN A 381 -0.38 2.52 3.37
C ASN A 381 -1.49 1.93 2.48
N LEU A 382 -1.29 0.72 1.95
CA LEU A 382 -2.29 0.00 1.15
C LEU A 382 -3.60 -0.20 1.93
N LYS A 383 -3.51 -0.63 3.19
CA LYS A 383 -4.66 -0.75 4.07
C LYS A 383 -5.39 0.60 4.25
N ARG A 384 -4.65 1.69 4.39
CA ARG A 384 -5.24 3.04 4.46
C ARG A 384 -5.95 3.44 3.17
N ILE A 385 -5.43 3.07 2.00
CA ILE A 385 -6.10 3.29 0.71
C ILE A 385 -7.43 2.53 0.70
N GLU A 386 -7.43 1.27 1.11
CA GLU A 386 -8.63 0.45 1.19
C GLU A 386 -9.69 1.04 2.14
N GLU A 387 -9.29 1.38 3.37
CA GLU A 387 -10.19 1.93 4.39
C GLU A 387 -10.75 3.30 3.99
N SER A 388 -9.90 4.18 3.45
CA SER A 388 -10.33 5.51 3.01
C SER A 388 -11.28 5.46 1.82
N THR A 389 -11.10 4.50 0.92
CA THR A 389 -11.94 4.38 -0.29
C THR A 389 -13.26 3.68 0.04
N ALA A 390 -13.24 2.66 0.91
CA ALA A 390 -14.45 2.03 1.43
C ALA A 390 -15.33 3.02 2.23
N ALA A 391 -14.73 3.87 3.07
CA ALA A 391 -15.47 4.88 3.83
C ALA A 391 -16.15 5.92 2.93
N LEU A 392 -15.53 6.29 1.81
CA LEU A 392 -16.16 7.18 0.83
C LEU A 392 -17.20 6.46 -0.01
N ALA A 393 -16.96 5.21 -0.40
CA ALA A 393 -17.95 4.39 -1.11
C ALA A 393 -19.24 4.21 -0.29
N ALA A 394 -19.14 4.16 1.04
CA ALA A 394 -20.30 4.13 1.95
C ALA A 394 -21.19 5.38 1.89
N ALA A 395 -20.61 6.53 1.53
CA ALA A 395 -21.28 7.82 1.46
C ALA A 395 -21.45 8.35 0.03
N ASP A 396 -21.00 7.61 -0.99
CA ASP A 396 -20.95 8.04 -2.38
C ASP A 396 -22.37 8.15 -2.96
N ASP A 397 -22.61 9.19 -3.76
CA ASP A 397 -23.86 9.35 -4.52
C ASP A 397 -23.80 8.69 -5.90
N TRP A 398 -22.62 8.20 -6.28
CA TRP A 398 -22.30 7.60 -7.57
C TRP A 398 -22.45 8.57 -8.75
N GLU A 399 -22.36 9.88 -8.50
CA GLU A 399 -22.36 10.89 -9.55
C GLU A 399 -20.96 11.14 -10.11
N LEU A 400 -20.82 11.08 -11.44
CA LEU A 400 -19.53 11.31 -12.08
C LEU A 400 -19.26 12.81 -12.25
N THR A 401 -18.34 13.33 -11.45
CA THR A 401 -17.96 14.74 -11.45
C THR A 401 -16.51 14.93 -11.88
N TYR A 402 -16.19 16.11 -12.41
CA TYR A 402 -14.79 16.49 -12.62
C TYR A 402 -14.09 16.68 -11.26
N PRO A 403 -12.78 16.42 -11.16
CA PRO A 403 -12.06 16.65 -9.93
C PRO A 403 -12.23 18.13 -9.52
N PRO A 404 -12.52 18.43 -8.24
CA PRO A 404 -12.62 19.80 -7.79
C PRO A 404 -11.30 20.50 -8.08
N SER A 405 -11.36 21.66 -8.75
CA SER A 405 -10.18 22.44 -9.09
C SER A 405 -9.41 22.76 -7.81
N VAL A 406 -8.29 22.07 -7.59
CA VAL A 406 -7.48 22.26 -6.39
C VAL A 406 -6.82 23.64 -6.45
N THR A 407 -7.45 24.63 -5.82
CA THR A 407 -6.74 25.82 -5.32
C THR A 407 -5.76 25.33 -4.26
N ARG A 408 -4.51 25.06 -4.66
CA ARG A 408 -3.45 24.55 -3.78
C ARG A 408 -3.21 25.50 -2.60
N ALA A 409 -3.51 25.03 -1.40
CA ALA A 409 -2.82 25.41 -0.17
C ALA A 409 -1.82 24.31 0.18
N SER A 410 -0.73 24.20 -0.59
CA SER A 410 0.49 23.52 -0.15
C SER A 410 1.64 24.01 -1.01
N GLY A 411 2.50 24.83 -0.40
CA GLY A 411 3.65 25.43 -1.05
C GLY A 411 4.67 24.37 -1.43
N ARG A 412 4.77 24.09 -2.73
CA ARG A 412 6.00 23.71 -3.43
C ARG A 412 5.77 23.92 -4.93
N SER A 413 6.49 24.89 -5.47
CA SER A 413 6.56 25.18 -6.90
C SER A 413 7.18 24.00 -7.64
N ALA A 414 6.36 23.20 -8.31
CA ALA A 414 6.83 22.44 -9.46
C ALA A 414 6.69 23.37 -10.67
N GLY A 415 7.83 23.72 -11.28
CA GLY A 415 7.88 24.51 -12.51
C GLY A 415 7.06 23.81 -13.59
N ALA A 416 5.92 24.41 -13.93
CA ALA A 416 5.16 24.02 -15.10
C ALA A 416 5.99 24.38 -16.34
N VAL A 417 6.40 23.37 -17.09
CA VAL A 417 6.78 23.54 -18.50
C VAL A 417 5.46 23.80 -19.25
N PRO A 418 5.25 24.98 -19.85
CA PRO A 418 4.05 25.24 -20.65
C PRO A 418 4.22 24.51 -21.98
N GLY A 419 3.64 23.31 -22.10
CA GLY A 419 3.75 22.53 -23.35
C GLY A 419 3.22 21.09 -23.30
N SER A 420 2.93 20.51 -22.14
CA SER A 420 2.25 19.20 -22.09
C SER A 420 0.73 19.40 -22.06
N THR A 421 0.15 19.31 -23.26
CA THR A 421 -1.26 19.08 -23.62
C THR A 421 -2.23 18.80 -22.46
N GLY A 422 -3.33 19.58 -22.43
CA GLY A 422 -4.39 19.56 -21.43
C GLY A 422 -4.75 18.17 -20.91
N ALA A 423 -4.60 17.97 -19.60
CA ALA A 423 -5.06 16.77 -18.93
C ALA A 423 -6.58 16.70 -19.12
N TYR A 424 -7.05 15.74 -19.92
CA TYR A 424 -8.44 15.32 -19.92
C TYR A 424 -8.83 15.02 -18.47
N GLN A 425 -9.57 15.93 -17.85
CA GLN A 425 -10.11 15.67 -16.53
C GLN A 425 -11.18 14.61 -16.72
N HIS A 426 -10.95 13.40 -16.22
CA HIS A 426 -11.95 12.35 -16.32
C HIS A 426 -13.01 12.56 -15.24
N LYS A 427 -14.27 12.29 -15.59
CA LYS A 427 -15.36 12.26 -14.62
C LYS A 427 -15.29 10.95 -13.83
N LEU A 428 -15.31 11.05 -12.51
CA LEU A 428 -15.30 9.92 -11.57
C LEU A 428 -16.21 10.27 -10.39
N SER A 429 -16.66 9.27 -9.65
CA SER A 429 -17.33 9.51 -8.36
C SER A 429 -16.34 9.90 -7.27
N SER A 430 -16.86 10.32 -6.11
CA SER A 430 -16.03 10.82 -5.00
C SER A 430 -15.05 9.75 -4.49
N SER A 431 -15.50 8.50 -4.36
CA SER A 431 -14.65 7.37 -3.93
C SER A 431 -13.57 7.03 -4.96
N ALA A 432 -13.91 7.05 -6.26
CA ALA A 432 -12.97 6.74 -7.33
C ALA A 432 -11.90 7.85 -7.51
N HIS A 433 -12.27 9.13 -7.34
CA HIS A 433 -11.32 10.24 -7.29
C HIS A 433 -10.33 10.06 -6.14
N ARG A 434 -10.82 9.76 -4.94
CA ARG A 434 -9.96 9.53 -3.78
C ARG A 434 -9.02 8.35 -4.01
N PHE A 435 -9.55 7.24 -4.53
CA PHE A 435 -8.77 6.06 -4.86
C PHE A 435 -7.63 6.42 -5.82
N ASN A 436 -7.94 7.07 -6.95
CA ASN A 436 -6.93 7.48 -7.92
C ASN A 436 -5.87 8.41 -7.32
N LEU A 437 -6.27 9.42 -6.54
CA LEU A 437 -5.34 10.34 -5.90
C LEU A 437 -4.38 9.62 -4.95
N MET A 438 -4.89 8.75 -4.07
CA MET A 438 -4.04 8.02 -3.14
C MET A 438 -3.12 7.04 -3.85
N VAL A 439 -3.54 6.45 -4.97
CA VAL A 439 -2.68 5.59 -5.79
C VAL A 439 -1.58 6.39 -6.50
N GLN A 440 -1.87 7.59 -6.99
CA GLN A 440 -0.85 8.47 -7.57
C GLN A 440 0.22 8.82 -6.53
N ASP A 441 -0.20 9.19 -5.31
CA ASP A 441 0.70 9.46 -4.18
C ASP A 441 1.50 8.21 -3.79
N PHE A 442 0.85 7.04 -3.74
CA PHE A 442 1.49 5.77 -3.43
C PHE A 442 2.63 5.44 -4.39
N PHE A 443 2.42 5.52 -5.71
CA PHE A 443 3.48 5.24 -6.67
C PHE A 443 4.59 6.29 -6.69
N GLU A 444 4.29 7.54 -6.33
CA GLU A 444 5.31 8.58 -6.12
C GLU A 444 6.20 8.25 -4.92
N ASP A 445 5.63 7.68 -3.86
CA ASP A 445 6.37 7.28 -2.66
C ASP A 445 7.16 5.97 -2.86
N VAL A 446 6.66 5.04 -3.70
CA VAL A 446 7.35 3.76 -4.02
C VAL A 446 8.49 3.94 -5.02
N GLY A 447 8.38 4.89 -5.97
CA GLY A 447 9.43 5.14 -6.98
C GLY A 447 10.85 5.31 -6.40
N PRO A 448 11.04 6.14 -5.37
CA PRO A 448 12.26 6.23 -4.55
C PRO A 448 12.86 4.91 -4.04
N LEU A 449 12.03 3.88 -3.85
CA LEU A 449 12.35 2.60 -3.20
C LEU A 449 12.63 1.47 -4.20
N LEU A 450 12.80 1.77 -5.51
CA LEU A 450 13.08 0.75 -6.53
C LEU A 450 14.34 -0.06 -6.23
N SER A 451 15.34 0.52 -5.55
CA SER A 451 16.55 -0.19 -5.11
C SER A 451 16.26 -1.34 -4.12
N MET A 452 15.10 -1.32 -3.46
CA MET A 452 14.65 -2.36 -2.52
C MET A 452 13.87 -3.50 -3.19
N GLN A 453 13.67 -3.45 -4.51
CA GLN A 453 12.92 -4.47 -5.27
C GLN A 453 11.48 -4.68 -4.78
N LEU A 454 10.84 -3.63 -4.24
CA LEU A 454 9.47 -3.68 -3.72
C LEU A 454 8.39 -3.50 -4.79
N GLY A 455 8.75 -3.24 -6.04
CA GLY A 455 7.80 -2.97 -7.12
C GLY A 455 6.76 -4.08 -7.32
N GLY A 456 7.18 -5.35 -7.30
CA GLY A 456 6.26 -6.49 -7.43
C GLY A 456 5.26 -6.59 -6.27
N LYS A 457 5.74 -6.42 -5.02
CA LYS A 457 4.87 -6.39 -3.83
C LYS A 457 3.89 -5.22 -3.86
N ALA A 458 4.34 -4.04 -4.29
CA ALA A 458 3.51 -2.85 -4.41
C ALA A 458 2.39 -3.03 -5.46
N LEU A 459 2.71 -3.62 -6.63
CA LEU A 459 1.72 -3.92 -7.67
C LEU A 459 0.70 -4.97 -7.22
N GLU A 460 1.15 -6.04 -6.55
CA GLU A 460 0.25 -7.08 -6.04
C GLU A 460 -0.67 -6.54 -4.94
N GLY A 461 -0.11 -5.81 -3.97
CA GLY A 461 -0.88 -5.18 -2.92
C GLY A 461 -1.91 -4.19 -3.46
N LEU A 462 -1.55 -3.37 -4.45
CA LEU A 462 -2.51 -2.47 -5.08
C LEU A 462 -3.59 -3.21 -5.88
N PHE A 463 -3.24 -4.31 -6.55
CA PHE A 463 -4.23 -5.16 -7.21
C PHE A 463 -5.26 -5.68 -6.21
N GLN A 464 -4.81 -6.14 -5.03
CA GLN A 464 -5.71 -6.60 -3.97
C GLN A 464 -6.64 -5.47 -3.49
N VAL A 465 -6.10 -4.28 -3.24
CA VAL A 465 -6.91 -3.10 -2.84
C VAL A 465 -7.92 -2.72 -3.93
N PHE A 466 -7.53 -2.75 -5.21
CA PHE A 466 -8.46 -2.51 -6.33
C PHE A 466 -9.54 -3.59 -6.41
N ASN A 467 -9.18 -4.87 -6.24
CA ASN A 467 -10.14 -5.97 -6.25
C ASN A 467 -11.15 -5.85 -5.10
N THR A 468 -10.71 -5.42 -3.91
CA THR A 468 -11.60 -5.10 -2.79
C THR A 468 -12.52 -3.91 -3.10
N TYR A 469 -12.00 -2.88 -3.76
CA TYR A 469 -12.82 -1.76 -4.24
C TYR A 469 -13.87 -2.23 -5.24
N VAL A 470 -13.52 -3.06 -6.23
CA VAL A 470 -14.48 -3.62 -7.18
C VAL A 470 -15.53 -4.51 -6.50
N ASN A 471 -15.15 -5.34 -5.52
CA ASN A 471 -16.12 -6.10 -4.73
C ASN A 471 -17.09 -5.18 -3.97
N THR A 472 -16.60 -4.03 -3.50
CA THR A 472 -17.44 -2.99 -2.87
C THR A 472 -18.44 -2.40 -3.87
N LEU A 473 -18.02 -2.19 -5.13
CA LEU A 473 -18.93 -1.76 -6.21
C LEU A 473 -19.94 -2.83 -6.59
N VAL A 474 -19.56 -4.12 -6.58
CA VAL A 474 -20.51 -5.23 -6.80
C VAL A 474 -21.58 -5.21 -5.71
N ARG A 475 -21.19 -5.02 -4.44
CA ARG A 475 -22.12 -4.90 -3.31
C ARG A 475 -23.01 -3.65 -3.34
N ALA A 476 -22.69 -2.67 -4.20
CA ALA A 476 -23.52 -1.48 -4.39
C ALA A 476 -24.64 -1.71 -5.43
N LEU A 477 -24.58 -2.80 -6.22
CA LEU A 477 -25.63 -3.15 -7.17
C LEU A 477 -26.86 -3.70 -6.44
N PRO A 478 -28.09 -3.34 -6.84
CA PRO A 478 -29.30 -3.89 -6.21
C PRO A 478 -29.37 -5.43 -6.30
N GLY A 479 -29.99 -6.10 -5.33
CA GLY A 479 -30.11 -7.57 -5.31
C GLY A 479 -28.83 -8.34 -4.90
N SER A 480 -27.66 -7.70 -4.80
CA SER A 480 -26.40 -8.39 -4.46
C SER A 480 -26.25 -8.83 -2.99
N MET A 481 -27.20 -8.48 -2.11
CA MET A 481 -27.12 -8.77 -0.66
C MET A 481 -27.86 -10.05 -0.25
N GLU A 482 -28.56 -10.72 -1.16
CA GLU A 482 -29.34 -11.93 -0.82
C GLU A 482 -28.47 -13.19 -0.65
N ASP A 483 -27.27 -13.24 -1.23
CA ASP A 483 -26.39 -14.41 -1.21
C ASP A 483 -25.39 -14.49 -0.02
N GLU A 484 -25.20 -13.41 0.75
CA GLU A 484 -24.14 -13.32 1.79
C GLU A 484 -24.55 -13.82 3.19
N ALA A 485 -25.51 -14.76 3.29
CA ALA A 485 -25.85 -15.40 4.58
C ALA A 485 -24.82 -16.47 5.04
N SER A 486 -23.70 -16.66 4.31
CA SER A 486 -22.81 -17.83 4.49
C SER A 486 -21.33 -17.54 4.82
N TYR A 487 -20.91 -16.28 5.01
CA TYR A 487 -19.54 -15.97 5.43
C TYR A 487 -19.48 -14.89 6.52
N GLU A 488 -19.38 -15.32 7.78
CA GLU A 488 -19.33 -14.49 9.00
C GLU A 488 -18.07 -13.63 9.19
N ASP A 489 -17.18 -13.46 8.20
CA ASP A 489 -15.88 -12.78 8.40
C ASP A 489 -15.68 -11.46 7.62
N SER A 490 -16.63 -11.05 6.77
CA SER A 490 -16.57 -9.71 6.16
C SER A 490 -17.50 -8.76 6.90
N GLY A 491 -16.99 -8.13 7.98
CA GLY A 491 -17.75 -7.13 8.73
C GLY A 491 -18.46 -6.18 7.77
N ASN A 492 -19.79 -6.12 7.87
CA ASN A 492 -20.69 -5.38 6.98
C ASN A 492 -20.18 -3.96 6.70
N LYS A 493 -19.37 -3.80 5.65
CA LYS A 493 -18.97 -2.50 5.12
C LYS A 493 -20.24 -1.97 4.45
N ILE A 494 -20.95 -1.09 5.15
CA ILE A 494 -22.15 -0.42 4.67
C ILE A 494 -21.77 0.32 3.38
N VAL A 495 -22.37 -0.03 2.25
CA VAL A 495 -22.19 0.65 0.95
C VAL A 495 -23.53 1.27 0.55
N ARG A 496 -23.50 2.46 -0.05
CA ARG A 496 -24.71 3.09 -0.58
C ARG A 496 -25.13 2.39 -1.88
N MET A 497 -26.39 1.99 -1.97
CA MET A 497 -26.92 1.32 -3.16
C MET A 497 -26.98 2.26 -4.36
N ALA A 498 -26.67 1.71 -5.54
CA ALA A 498 -26.89 2.35 -6.83
C ALA A 498 -28.31 2.05 -7.32
N GLU A 499 -29.26 2.87 -6.87
CA GLU A 499 -30.70 2.67 -7.11
C GLU A 499 -31.09 2.90 -8.57
N THR A 500 -30.39 3.79 -9.28
CA THR A 500 -30.69 4.14 -10.68
C THR A 500 -29.71 3.49 -11.66
N GLU A 501 -30.16 3.20 -12.87
CA GLU A 501 -29.29 2.69 -13.95
C GLU A 501 -28.12 3.63 -14.25
N ALA A 502 -28.30 4.94 -14.10
CA ALA A 502 -27.24 5.92 -14.22
C ALA A 502 -26.13 5.71 -13.17
N GLN A 503 -26.51 5.49 -11.91
CA GLN A 503 -25.56 5.20 -10.85
C GLN A 503 -24.87 3.84 -11.07
N GLN A 504 -25.60 2.82 -11.50
CA GLN A 504 -25.04 1.49 -11.76
C GLN A 504 -24.03 1.51 -12.92
N ILE A 505 -24.35 2.22 -14.00
CA ILE A 505 -23.42 2.44 -15.12
C ILE A 505 -22.23 3.32 -14.67
N ALA A 506 -22.43 4.26 -13.74
CA ALA A 506 -21.33 5.04 -13.16
C ALA A 506 -20.33 4.17 -12.37
N LEU A 507 -20.78 3.11 -11.67
CA LEU A 507 -19.88 2.13 -11.03
C LEU A 507 -18.96 1.47 -12.06
N LEU A 508 -19.53 1.03 -13.18
CA LEU A 508 -18.79 0.43 -14.30
C LEU A 508 -17.83 1.43 -14.95
N ALA A 509 -18.25 2.69 -15.09
CA ALA A 509 -17.43 3.76 -15.65
C ALA A 509 -16.20 4.06 -14.78
N ASN A 510 -16.39 4.13 -13.46
CA ASN A 510 -15.32 4.27 -12.48
C ASN A 510 -14.30 3.12 -12.60
N ALA A 511 -14.79 1.88 -12.47
CA ALA A 511 -13.93 0.69 -12.46
C ALA A 511 -13.18 0.52 -13.78
N SER A 512 -13.85 0.71 -14.92
CA SER A 512 -13.26 0.59 -16.25
C SER A 512 -12.19 1.64 -16.50
N LEU A 513 -12.42 2.90 -16.08
CA LEU A 513 -11.44 3.98 -16.22
C LEU A 513 -10.19 3.72 -15.38
N LEU A 514 -10.39 3.30 -14.13
CA LEU A 514 -9.30 2.97 -13.22
C LEU A 514 -8.45 1.83 -13.79
N ALA A 515 -9.07 0.72 -14.21
CA ALA A 515 -8.38 -0.47 -14.70
C ALA A 515 -7.67 -0.27 -16.05
N ASP A 516 -8.29 0.42 -17.01
CA ASP A 516 -7.78 0.50 -18.38
C ASP A 516 -6.71 1.59 -18.57
N GLU A 517 -6.87 2.73 -17.87
CA GLU A 517 -6.06 3.93 -18.10
C GLU A 517 -5.30 4.38 -16.85
N LEU A 518 -6.00 4.71 -15.75
CA LEU A 518 -5.40 5.45 -14.64
C LEU A 518 -4.38 4.63 -13.85
N LEU A 519 -4.73 3.39 -13.49
CA LEU A 519 -3.85 2.48 -12.75
C LEU A 519 -2.63 2.05 -13.58
N PRO A 520 -2.77 1.59 -14.83
CA PRO A 520 -1.61 1.31 -15.70
C PRO A 520 -0.69 2.52 -15.88
N ARG A 521 -1.25 3.72 -16.05
CA ARG A 521 -0.46 4.95 -16.17
C ARG A 521 0.29 5.29 -14.89
N ALA A 522 -0.30 5.08 -13.72
CA ALA A 522 0.37 5.29 -12.45
C ALA A 522 1.53 4.29 -12.25
N ALA A 523 1.31 3.02 -12.61
CA ALA A 523 2.31 1.96 -12.52
C ALA A 523 3.53 2.18 -13.44
N MET A 524 3.40 2.93 -14.54
CA MET A 524 4.53 3.31 -15.39
C MET A 524 5.63 4.08 -14.63
N LYS A 525 5.29 4.75 -13.52
CA LYS A 525 6.27 5.42 -12.64
C LYS A 525 7.28 4.44 -12.02
N LEU A 526 6.96 3.15 -11.94
CA LEU A 526 7.87 2.11 -11.43
C LEU A 526 8.82 1.54 -12.50
N ALA A 527 8.67 1.93 -13.77
CA ALA A 527 9.59 1.49 -14.81
C ALA A 527 10.98 2.13 -14.61
N PRO A 528 12.08 1.37 -14.80
CA PRO A 528 13.43 1.90 -14.59
C PRO A 528 13.71 3.11 -15.52
N LEU A 529 14.15 4.22 -14.92
CA LEU A 529 14.43 5.51 -15.58
C LEU A 529 15.40 5.43 -16.78
N ALA A 530 16.22 4.38 -16.86
CA ALA A 530 17.12 4.14 -18.00
C ALA A 530 16.38 4.02 -19.35
N ASN A 531 15.10 3.64 -19.34
CA ASN A 531 14.29 3.54 -20.57
C ASN A 531 13.56 4.85 -20.95
N GLN A 532 13.40 5.81 -20.04
CA GLN A 532 12.58 7.01 -20.31
C GLN A 532 13.23 7.99 -21.31
N LYS A 533 14.56 8.06 -21.38
CA LYS A 533 15.26 8.89 -22.39
C LYS A 533 15.21 8.27 -23.78
N ASP A 534 15.25 6.94 -23.88
CA ASP A 534 15.10 6.20 -25.13
C ASP A 534 13.62 6.15 -25.60
N ASP A 535 12.67 6.32 -24.67
CA ASP A 535 11.23 6.30 -24.94
C ASP A 535 10.75 7.46 -25.82
N LEU A 536 11.38 8.63 -25.77
CA LEU A 536 10.98 9.78 -26.59
C LEU A 536 11.31 9.62 -28.08
N GLN A 537 12.14 8.64 -28.46
CA GLN A 537 12.66 8.48 -29.82
C GLN A 537 12.12 7.27 -30.60
N ARG A 538 11.31 6.36 -30.00
CA ARG A 538 10.90 5.10 -30.67
C ARG A 538 9.40 4.97 -30.94
N ARG A 539 9.08 4.27 -32.05
CA ARG A 539 7.73 4.04 -32.59
C ARG A 539 6.83 3.27 -31.60
N ALA A 540 5.53 3.57 -31.63
CA ALA A 540 4.50 3.02 -30.74
C ALA A 540 4.38 1.48 -30.75
N SER A 541 4.76 0.80 -31.83
CA SER A 541 4.71 -0.68 -31.92
C SER A 541 5.78 -1.37 -31.07
N ASP A 542 6.93 -0.75 -30.84
CA ASP A 542 8.03 -1.33 -30.02
C ASP A 542 7.79 -1.15 -28.51
N ARG A 543 6.95 -0.19 -28.11
CA ARG A 543 6.55 0.00 -26.70
C ARG A 543 5.68 -1.16 -26.20
N GLN A 544 4.97 -1.83 -27.10
CA GLN A 544 4.06 -2.90 -26.75
C GLN A 544 4.81 -4.11 -26.13
N SER A 545 5.97 -4.56 -26.61
CA SER A 545 6.65 -5.74 -26.03
C SER A 545 7.39 -5.49 -24.70
N ARG A 546 7.36 -4.24 -24.20
CA ARG A 546 8.01 -3.67 -23.00
C ARG A 546 8.10 -4.51 -21.72
N HIS A 547 6.93 -4.92 -21.23
CA HIS A 547 6.72 -5.30 -19.82
C HIS A 547 5.63 -6.37 -19.71
N PRO A 548 5.97 -7.67 -19.80
CA PRO A 548 4.98 -8.75 -19.69
C PRO A 548 4.24 -8.72 -18.34
N GLU A 549 4.94 -8.34 -17.26
CA GLU A 549 4.35 -8.21 -15.92
C GLU A 549 3.27 -7.12 -15.85
N GLN A 550 3.51 -5.95 -16.47
CA GLN A 550 2.51 -4.87 -16.50
C GLN A 550 1.30 -5.22 -17.37
N ARG A 551 1.51 -5.98 -18.45
CA ARG A 551 0.42 -6.51 -19.28
C ARG A 551 -0.44 -7.50 -18.52
N GLU A 552 0.19 -8.44 -17.83
CA GLU A 552 -0.52 -9.43 -17.01
C GLU A 552 -1.26 -8.75 -15.86
N TRP A 553 -0.64 -7.76 -15.22
CA TRP A 553 -1.28 -6.95 -14.19
C TRP A 553 -2.49 -6.18 -14.74
N LYS A 554 -2.37 -5.52 -15.89
CA LYS A 554 -3.52 -4.86 -16.56
C LYS A 554 -4.64 -5.86 -16.89
N LYS A 555 -4.29 -7.06 -17.37
CA LYS A 555 -5.27 -8.12 -17.63
C LYS A 555 -6.01 -8.54 -16.36
N ARG A 556 -5.29 -8.71 -15.24
CA ARG A 556 -5.90 -9.00 -13.93
C ARG A 556 -6.85 -7.88 -13.48
N LEU A 557 -6.49 -6.61 -13.66
CA LEU A 557 -7.38 -5.48 -13.35
C LEU A 557 -8.67 -5.53 -14.18
N VAL A 558 -8.55 -5.76 -15.49
CA VAL A 558 -9.72 -5.88 -16.40
C VAL A 558 -10.60 -7.05 -15.99
N ASN A 559 -10.03 -8.21 -15.64
CA ASN A 559 -10.79 -9.37 -15.17
C ASN A 559 -11.59 -9.07 -13.89
N SER A 560 -11.05 -8.23 -12.97
CA SER A 560 -11.83 -7.77 -11.81
C SER A 560 -13.04 -6.94 -12.25
N VAL A 561 -12.87 -6.03 -13.21
CA VAL A 561 -13.99 -5.23 -13.76
C VAL A 561 -15.01 -6.10 -14.49
N ASP A 562 -14.57 -7.15 -15.19
CA ASP A 562 -15.48 -8.08 -15.86
C ASP A 562 -16.44 -8.77 -14.89
N ARG A 563 -16.01 -9.06 -13.64
CA ARG A 563 -16.91 -9.59 -12.59
C ARG A 563 -18.04 -8.60 -12.24
N LEU A 564 -17.73 -7.32 -12.14
CA LEU A 564 -18.73 -6.28 -11.90
C LEU A 564 -19.70 -6.17 -13.08
N LYS A 565 -19.18 -6.23 -14.31
CA LYS A 565 -19.99 -6.23 -15.53
C LYS A 565 -20.90 -7.45 -15.61
N ASP A 566 -20.41 -8.63 -15.28
CA ASP A 566 -21.20 -9.87 -15.29
C ASP A 566 -22.32 -9.81 -14.24
N SER A 567 -22.03 -9.33 -13.02
CA SER A 567 -23.04 -9.13 -11.97
C SER A 567 -24.12 -8.12 -12.39
N PHE A 568 -23.72 -6.99 -12.97
CA PHE A 568 -24.65 -6.00 -13.55
C PHE A 568 -25.54 -6.61 -14.63
N CYS A 569 -24.95 -7.35 -15.57
CA CYS A 569 -25.71 -7.95 -16.68
C CYS A 569 -26.66 -9.04 -16.18
N GLN A 570 -26.23 -9.86 -15.23
CA GLN A 570 -27.04 -10.90 -14.62
C GLN A 570 -28.24 -10.30 -13.89
N GLN A 571 -28.02 -9.29 -13.05
CA GLN A 571 -29.09 -8.62 -12.32
C GLN A 571 -30.14 -8.05 -13.27
N HIS A 572 -29.71 -7.30 -14.30
CA HIS A 572 -30.64 -6.71 -15.25
C HIS A 572 -31.35 -7.71 -16.17
N ALA A 573 -30.74 -8.88 -16.39
CA ALA A 573 -31.39 -10.00 -17.07
C ALA A 573 -32.45 -10.64 -16.16
N LEU A 574 -32.15 -10.86 -14.88
CA LEU A 574 -33.13 -11.36 -13.91
C LEU A 574 -34.32 -10.41 -13.78
N ASP A 575 -34.08 -9.10 -13.62
CA ASP A 575 -35.12 -8.07 -13.56
C ASP A 575 -36.00 -8.00 -14.82
N LEU A 576 -35.51 -8.50 -15.96
CA LEU A 576 -36.23 -8.50 -17.23
C LEU A 576 -36.99 -9.81 -17.44
N ILE A 577 -36.41 -10.94 -17.01
CA ILE A 577 -36.96 -12.27 -17.25
C ILE A 577 -37.97 -12.65 -16.17
N PHE A 578 -37.78 -12.21 -14.92
CA PHE A 578 -38.62 -12.61 -13.80
C PHE A 578 -39.42 -11.43 -13.24
N THR A 579 -40.64 -11.71 -12.79
CA THR A 579 -41.47 -10.77 -12.03
C THR A 579 -41.00 -10.68 -10.57
N GLU A 580 -41.47 -9.67 -9.85
CA GLU A 580 -41.27 -9.55 -8.39
C GLU A 580 -41.85 -10.75 -7.61
N GLU A 581 -42.81 -11.47 -8.21
CA GLU A 581 -43.46 -12.66 -7.63
C GLU A 581 -42.70 -13.97 -7.95
N GLY A 582 -41.67 -13.91 -8.81
CA GLY A 582 -40.83 -15.04 -9.20
C GLY A 582 -41.29 -15.79 -10.46
N ASP A 583 -42.33 -15.31 -11.13
CA ASP A 583 -42.81 -15.88 -12.40
C ASP A 583 -41.92 -15.44 -13.57
N SER A 584 -41.72 -16.31 -14.55
CA SER A 584 -40.95 -15.98 -15.77
C SER A 584 -41.85 -15.31 -16.81
N HIS A 585 -41.39 -14.17 -17.35
CA HIS A 585 -41.91 -13.55 -18.57
C HIS A 585 -41.51 -14.31 -19.84
N LEU A 586 -40.54 -15.22 -19.74
CA LEU A 586 -40.02 -16.03 -20.83
C LEU A 586 -40.42 -17.50 -20.60
N THR A 587 -41.57 -17.90 -21.15
CA THR A 587 -42.12 -19.26 -21.01
C THR A 587 -42.41 -19.89 -22.37
N ALA A 588 -42.40 -21.22 -22.43
CA ALA A 588 -42.71 -21.95 -23.67
C ALA A 588 -44.16 -21.67 -24.15
N GLU A 589 -45.07 -21.43 -23.21
CA GLU A 589 -46.48 -21.11 -23.46
C GLU A 589 -46.68 -19.93 -24.41
N MET A 590 -45.75 -18.96 -24.43
CA MET A 590 -45.75 -17.81 -25.32
C MET A 590 -45.85 -18.22 -26.80
N TYR A 591 -45.22 -19.34 -27.16
CA TYR A 591 -45.16 -19.84 -28.53
C TYR A 591 -46.13 -20.99 -28.77
N ILE A 592 -46.37 -21.83 -27.76
CA ILE A 592 -47.23 -23.00 -27.86
C ILE A 592 -48.72 -22.61 -27.95
N ASN A 593 -49.13 -21.52 -27.31
CA ASN A 593 -50.55 -21.11 -27.25
C ASN A 593 -50.98 -20.20 -28.41
N MET A 594 -50.14 -19.99 -29.43
CA MET A 594 -50.51 -19.21 -30.60
C MET A 594 -51.47 -20.00 -31.52
N GLU A 595 -52.78 -19.74 -31.37
CA GLU A 595 -53.85 -20.31 -32.18
C GLU A 595 -54.61 -19.19 -32.92
N GLY A 596 -54.86 -19.33 -34.23
CA GLY A 596 -55.56 -18.32 -35.03
C GLY A 596 -55.32 -18.44 -36.55
N ASN A 597 -55.90 -17.53 -37.33
CA ASN A 597 -55.61 -17.38 -38.76
C ASN A 597 -54.52 -16.33 -38.95
N ALA A 598 -53.48 -16.63 -39.73
CA ALA A 598 -52.29 -15.76 -39.87
C ALA A 598 -52.59 -14.37 -40.45
N ASP A 599 -53.67 -14.26 -41.25
CA ASP A 599 -54.08 -13.04 -41.94
C ASP A 599 -54.75 -12.00 -41.02
N ASP A 600 -55.24 -12.43 -39.84
CA ASP A 600 -55.95 -11.56 -38.89
C ASP A 600 -55.06 -11.12 -37.71
N MET A 601 -53.80 -11.56 -37.67
CA MET A 601 -52.85 -11.31 -36.57
C MET A 601 -51.91 -10.16 -36.88
N GLU A 602 -51.83 -9.16 -35.98
CA GLU A 602 -50.83 -8.09 -36.08
C GLU A 602 -49.47 -8.62 -35.58
N TRP A 603 -48.59 -8.95 -36.53
CA TRP A 603 -47.26 -9.46 -36.22
C TRP A 603 -46.39 -8.41 -35.52
N SER A 604 -45.84 -8.79 -34.37
CA SER A 604 -44.84 -7.99 -33.65
C SER A 604 -43.95 -8.91 -32.80
N PRO A 605 -42.71 -8.50 -32.49
CA PRO A 605 -41.86 -9.27 -31.58
C PRO A 605 -42.52 -9.44 -30.21
N SER A 606 -42.23 -10.52 -29.48
CA SER A 606 -42.80 -10.76 -28.16
C SER A 606 -42.38 -9.66 -27.16
N LEU A 607 -43.27 -9.38 -26.21
CA LEU A 607 -43.14 -8.25 -25.27
C LEU A 607 -41.78 -8.19 -24.58
N ILE A 608 -41.25 -9.33 -24.11
CA ILE A 608 -39.95 -9.39 -23.44
C ILE A 608 -38.78 -8.88 -24.32
N PHE A 609 -38.81 -9.17 -25.62
CA PHE A 609 -37.78 -8.69 -26.55
C PHE A 609 -38.00 -7.22 -26.91
N GLN A 610 -39.26 -6.74 -26.98
CA GLN A 610 -39.54 -5.31 -27.10
C GLN A 610 -39.02 -4.54 -25.88
N GLU A 611 -39.25 -5.05 -24.67
CA GLU A 611 -38.75 -4.48 -23.42
C GLU A 611 -37.22 -4.49 -23.35
N LEU A 612 -36.58 -5.58 -23.80
CA LEU A 612 -35.13 -5.67 -23.95
C LEU A 612 -34.59 -4.55 -24.86
N TYR A 613 -35.21 -4.34 -26.02
CA TYR A 613 -34.83 -3.28 -26.96
C TYR A 613 -34.96 -1.88 -26.33
N VAL A 614 -36.07 -1.60 -25.67
CA VAL A 614 -36.31 -0.32 -24.99
C VAL A 614 -35.30 -0.10 -23.86
N LYS A 615 -35.03 -1.13 -23.04
CA LYS A 615 -34.05 -1.08 -21.95
C LYS A 615 -32.64 -0.84 -22.48
N LEU A 616 -32.22 -1.55 -23.53
CA LEU A 616 -30.90 -1.37 -24.16
C LEU A 616 -30.73 0.05 -24.73
N ASN A 617 -31.75 0.63 -25.36
CA ASN A 617 -31.69 2.01 -25.85
C ASN A 617 -31.58 3.03 -24.72
N ARG A 618 -32.34 2.84 -23.64
CA ARG A 618 -32.26 3.68 -22.43
C ARG A 618 -30.85 3.63 -21.84
N MET A 619 -30.31 2.43 -21.65
CA MET A 619 -28.96 2.22 -21.14
C MET A 619 -27.89 2.75 -22.08
N ALA A 620 -28.07 2.64 -23.40
CA ALA A 620 -27.13 3.18 -24.39
C ALA A 620 -27.02 4.71 -24.29
N ALA A 621 -28.15 5.40 -24.10
CA ALA A 621 -28.18 6.85 -23.91
C ALA A 621 -27.42 7.25 -22.64
N ILE A 622 -27.69 6.57 -21.51
CA ILE A 622 -26.99 6.82 -20.24
C ILE A 622 -25.49 6.51 -20.37
N ALA A 623 -25.14 5.39 -21.01
CA ALA A 623 -23.76 4.97 -21.18
C ALA A 623 -22.95 5.93 -22.07
N ALA A 624 -23.57 6.59 -23.05
CA ALA A 624 -22.92 7.63 -23.85
C ALA A 624 -22.44 8.80 -22.98
N ASP A 625 -23.22 9.19 -21.96
CA ASP A 625 -22.87 10.26 -21.02
C ASP A 625 -21.84 9.83 -19.96
N MET A 626 -21.83 8.56 -19.56
CA MET A 626 -20.89 8.03 -18.56
C MET A 626 -19.52 7.65 -19.17
N PHE A 627 -19.49 7.20 -20.42
CA PHE A 627 -18.29 6.77 -21.13
C PHE A 627 -17.82 7.78 -22.20
N VAL A 628 -17.96 9.09 -21.96
CA VAL A 628 -17.52 10.13 -22.90
C VAL A 628 -16.07 9.92 -23.36
N GLY A 629 -15.88 9.86 -24.69
CA GLY A 629 -14.59 9.60 -25.34
C GLY A 629 -14.14 8.13 -25.31
N ARG A 630 -14.97 7.21 -24.78
CA ARG A 630 -14.65 5.80 -24.57
C ARG A 630 -15.84 4.88 -24.90
N GLU A 631 -16.47 5.17 -26.04
CA GLU A 631 -17.69 4.51 -26.56
C GLU A 631 -17.59 2.98 -26.62
N ARG A 632 -16.36 2.43 -26.76
CA ARG A 632 -16.11 0.99 -26.75
C ARG A 632 -16.61 0.32 -25.46
N PHE A 633 -16.52 0.96 -24.30
CA PHE A 633 -17.01 0.36 -23.05
C PHE A 633 -18.53 0.24 -23.03
N ALA A 634 -19.25 1.26 -23.53
CA ALA A 634 -20.70 1.21 -23.69
C ALA A 634 -21.10 0.08 -24.64
N MET A 635 -20.44 -0.02 -25.81
CA MET A 635 -20.70 -1.08 -26.78
C MET A 635 -20.49 -2.49 -26.18
N LEU A 636 -19.39 -2.71 -25.45
CA LEU A 636 -19.09 -3.99 -24.81
C LEU A 636 -20.06 -4.33 -23.68
N LEU A 637 -20.56 -3.32 -22.96
CA LEU A 637 -21.59 -3.50 -21.93
C LEU A 637 -22.91 -3.97 -22.54
N LEU A 638 -23.40 -3.27 -23.57
CA LEU A 638 -24.65 -3.62 -24.25
C LEU A 638 -24.56 -4.99 -24.94
N MET A 639 -23.40 -5.29 -25.53
CA MET A 639 -23.10 -6.61 -26.10
C MET A 639 -23.22 -7.70 -25.04
N ARG A 640 -22.58 -7.50 -23.87
CA ARG A 640 -22.62 -8.48 -22.78
C ARG A 640 -24.03 -8.66 -22.22
N LEU A 641 -24.77 -7.58 -22.01
CA LEU A 641 -26.14 -7.63 -21.50
C LEU A 641 -27.06 -8.39 -22.46
N THR A 642 -26.98 -8.10 -23.76
CA THR A 642 -27.78 -8.82 -24.78
C THR A 642 -27.41 -10.30 -24.81
N GLU A 643 -26.12 -10.63 -24.78
CA GLU A 643 -25.67 -12.03 -24.70
C GLU A 643 -26.18 -12.74 -23.46
N THR A 644 -26.13 -12.10 -22.28
CA THR A 644 -26.60 -12.70 -21.02
C THR A 644 -28.08 -13.07 -21.08
N VAL A 645 -28.94 -12.20 -21.61
CA VAL A 645 -30.38 -12.47 -21.74
C VAL A 645 -30.63 -13.63 -22.71
N ILE A 646 -29.99 -13.63 -23.88
CA ILE A 646 -30.21 -14.67 -24.90
C ILE A 646 -29.61 -16.01 -24.50
N LEU A 647 -28.48 -16.01 -23.76
CA LEU A 647 -27.92 -17.23 -23.18
C LEU A 647 -28.86 -17.87 -22.15
N TRP A 648 -29.63 -17.07 -21.41
CA TRP A 648 -30.63 -17.60 -20.48
C TRP A 648 -31.67 -18.46 -21.20
N LEU A 649 -32.26 -17.93 -22.28
CA LEU A 649 -33.19 -18.69 -23.14
C LEU A 649 -32.54 -19.96 -23.71
N SER A 650 -31.29 -19.86 -24.16
CA SER A 650 -30.58 -21.01 -24.72
C SER A 650 -30.34 -22.13 -23.70
N GLN A 651 -30.21 -21.79 -22.42
CA GLN A 651 -29.81 -22.70 -21.34
C GLN A 651 -30.97 -23.13 -20.43
N ASP A 652 -32.16 -22.56 -20.62
CA ASP A 652 -33.35 -22.91 -19.84
C ASP A 652 -33.90 -24.27 -20.25
N GLN A 653 -33.54 -25.31 -19.48
CA GLN A 653 -33.97 -26.67 -19.77
C GLN A 653 -35.49 -26.84 -19.67
N SER A 654 -36.13 -26.25 -18.65
CA SER A 654 -37.59 -26.32 -18.49
C SER A 654 -38.33 -25.75 -19.69
N PHE A 655 -37.88 -24.60 -20.20
CA PHE A 655 -38.44 -24.00 -21.40
C PHE A 655 -38.37 -24.94 -22.61
N TRP A 656 -37.24 -25.62 -22.80
CA TRP A 656 -37.06 -26.51 -23.94
C TRP A 656 -37.77 -27.86 -23.78
N ASP A 657 -37.85 -28.40 -22.56
CA ASP A 657 -38.61 -29.62 -22.27
C ASP A 657 -40.09 -29.42 -22.61
N ASP A 658 -40.67 -28.26 -22.29
CA ASP A 658 -42.05 -27.92 -22.63
C ASP A 658 -42.28 -27.78 -24.14
N ILE A 659 -41.28 -27.31 -24.91
CA ILE A 659 -41.38 -27.18 -26.38
C ILE A 659 -41.19 -28.53 -27.10
N GLU A 660 -40.26 -29.36 -26.63
CA GLU A 660 -39.87 -30.62 -27.28
C GLU A 660 -40.75 -31.81 -26.86
N GLU A 661 -41.06 -31.91 -25.57
CA GLU A 661 -41.74 -33.06 -24.96
C GLU A 661 -43.07 -32.69 -24.29
N GLY A 662 -43.46 -31.41 -24.34
CA GLY A 662 -44.68 -30.91 -23.72
C GLY A 662 -45.98 -31.46 -24.32
N PRO A 663 -47.12 -31.27 -23.62
CA PRO A 663 -48.42 -31.84 -24.01
C PRO A 663 -48.98 -31.25 -25.31
N ARG A 664 -48.51 -30.07 -25.72
CA ARG A 664 -48.88 -29.39 -26.97
C ARG A 664 -47.60 -29.11 -27.76
N PRO A 665 -47.46 -29.61 -29.00
CA PRO A 665 -46.27 -29.34 -29.80
C PRO A 665 -46.25 -27.89 -30.30
N LEU A 666 -45.07 -27.40 -30.66
CA LEU A 666 -44.89 -26.09 -31.29
C LEU A 666 -45.70 -25.99 -32.61
N GLY A 667 -46.61 -25.02 -32.69
CA GLY A 667 -47.41 -24.75 -33.88
C GLY A 667 -46.68 -23.91 -34.94
N HIS A 668 -47.25 -23.80 -36.14
CA HIS A 668 -46.65 -23.05 -37.25
C HIS A 668 -46.56 -21.54 -36.93
N LEU A 669 -47.59 -20.95 -36.32
CA LEU A 669 -47.57 -19.56 -35.86
C LEU A 669 -46.52 -19.35 -34.75
N GLY A 670 -46.43 -20.31 -33.82
CA GLY A 670 -45.41 -20.30 -32.77
C GLY A 670 -43.99 -20.31 -33.33
N LEU A 671 -43.71 -21.16 -34.33
CA LEU A 671 -42.42 -21.20 -35.02
C LEU A 671 -42.10 -19.87 -35.74
N GLN A 672 -43.08 -19.28 -36.42
CA GLN A 672 -42.93 -17.97 -37.07
C GLN A 672 -42.62 -16.87 -36.03
N GLN A 673 -43.35 -16.82 -34.90
CA GLN A 673 -43.11 -15.86 -33.83
C GLN A 673 -41.72 -16.03 -33.21
N PHE A 674 -41.30 -17.27 -32.98
CA PHE A 674 -39.98 -17.60 -32.44
C PHE A 674 -38.86 -17.13 -33.37
N TYR A 675 -39.03 -17.35 -34.69
CA TYR A 675 -38.10 -16.87 -35.71
C TYR A 675 -38.07 -15.33 -35.76
N LEU A 676 -39.24 -14.69 -35.71
CA LEU A 676 -39.37 -13.23 -35.65
C LEU A 676 -38.63 -12.63 -34.45
N ASP A 677 -38.76 -13.22 -33.27
CA ASP A 677 -38.12 -12.75 -32.05
C ASP A 677 -36.58 -12.81 -32.13
N MET A 678 -36.06 -13.92 -32.64
CA MET A 678 -34.62 -14.10 -32.84
C MET A 678 -34.05 -13.19 -33.95
N LYS A 679 -34.83 -12.95 -35.01
CA LYS A 679 -34.48 -11.96 -36.04
C LYS A 679 -34.53 -10.54 -35.51
N PHE A 680 -35.50 -10.20 -34.67
CA PHE A 680 -35.60 -8.91 -34.01
C PHE A 680 -34.36 -8.62 -33.14
N VAL A 681 -33.92 -9.60 -32.34
CA VAL A 681 -32.67 -9.53 -31.55
C VAL A 681 -31.45 -9.25 -32.43
N THR A 682 -31.33 -9.98 -33.53
CA THR A 682 -30.22 -9.78 -34.48
C THR A 682 -30.28 -8.39 -35.13
N CYS A 683 -31.47 -7.93 -35.50
CA CYS A 683 -31.70 -6.63 -36.12
C CYS A 683 -31.28 -5.49 -35.19
N PHE A 684 -31.82 -5.43 -33.96
CA PHE A 684 -31.49 -4.33 -33.07
C PHE A 684 -30.02 -4.37 -32.61
N ALA A 685 -29.45 -5.56 -32.41
CA ALA A 685 -28.06 -5.67 -32.00
C ALA A 685 -27.10 -5.23 -33.12
N SER A 686 -27.46 -5.49 -34.38
CA SER A 686 -26.70 -5.04 -35.54
C SER A 686 -26.74 -3.52 -35.68
N GLN A 687 -27.93 -2.90 -35.57
CA GLN A 687 -28.11 -1.45 -35.66
C GLN A 687 -27.39 -0.73 -34.52
N GLY A 688 -27.45 -1.28 -33.31
CA GLY A 688 -26.77 -0.75 -32.13
C GLY A 688 -25.26 -1.02 -32.08
N ARG A 689 -24.69 -1.75 -33.06
CA ARG A 689 -23.27 -2.14 -33.16
C ARG A 689 -22.76 -3.01 -32.00
N TYR A 690 -23.65 -3.76 -31.35
CA TYR A 690 -23.28 -4.69 -30.28
C TYR A 690 -23.60 -6.16 -30.60
N LEU A 691 -23.92 -6.47 -31.87
CA LEU A 691 -24.00 -7.84 -32.36
C LEU A 691 -22.61 -8.49 -32.37
N SER A 692 -22.41 -9.48 -31.51
CA SER A 692 -21.19 -10.28 -31.47
C SER A 692 -21.32 -11.56 -32.30
N ARG A 693 -20.18 -12.17 -32.65
CA ARG A 693 -20.16 -13.52 -33.27
C ARG A 693 -20.74 -14.58 -32.35
N ASN A 694 -20.57 -14.43 -31.03
CA ASN A 694 -21.11 -15.36 -30.06
C ASN A 694 -22.63 -15.26 -30.00
N LEU A 695 -23.16 -14.03 -29.91
CA LEU A 695 -24.60 -13.77 -29.92
C LEU A 695 -25.25 -14.35 -31.19
N LEU A 696 -24.68 -14.06 -32.37
CA LEU A 696 -25.21 -14.57 -33.63
C LEU A 696 -25.24 -16.11 -33.67
N ARG A 697 -24.19 -16.76 -33.16
CA ARG A 697 -24.15 -18.22 -33.05
C ARG A 697 -25.25 -18.75 -32.13
N VAL A 698 -25.37 -18.21 -30.92
CA VAL A 698 -26.39 -18.64 -29.95
C VAL A 698 -27.80 -18.44 -30.51
N VAL A 699 -28.07 -17.31 -31.18
CA VAL A 699 -29.34 -17.05 -31.86
C VAL A 699 -29.62 -18.10 -32.93
N ASN A 700 -28.64 -18.43 -33.77
CA ASN A 700 -28.81 -19.46 -34.80
C ASN A 700 -29.00 -20.87 -34.21
N ASP A 701 -28.33 -21.19 -33.11
CA ASP A 701 -28.50 -22.46 -32.40
C ASP A 701 -29.92 -22.57 -31.82
N ILE A 702 -30.42 -21.49 -31.21
CA ILE A 702 -31.80 -21.36 -30.71
C ILE A 702 -32.81 -21.55 -31.86
N ILE A 703 -32.63 -20.87 -33.00
CA ILE A 703 -33.49 -21.03 -34.18
C ILE A 703 -33.47 -22.49 -34.68
N SER A 704 -32.28 -23.09 -34.77
CA SER A 704 -32.12 -24.47 -35.24
C SER A 704 -32.79 -25.48 -34.31
N LYS A 705 -32.74 -25.24 -33.00
CA LYS A 705 -33.41 -26.06 -31.99
C LYS A 705 -34.93 -25.96 -32.13
N ALA A 706 -35.48 -24.76 -32.29
CA ALA A 706 -36.91 -24.54 -32.53
C ALA A 706 -37.40 -25.19 -33.84
N MET A 707 -36.63 -25.07 -34.94
CA MET A 707 -36.95 -25.75 -36.21
C MET A 707 -36.95 -27.27 -36.06
N SER A 708 -36.02 -27.83 -35.27
CA SER A 708 -35.94 -29.27 -35.02
C SER A 708 -37.13 -29.77 -34.19
N ALA A 709 -37.52 -29.02 -33.16
CA ALA A 709 -38.70 -29.32 -32.36
C ALA A 709 -39.99 -29.29 -33.20
N PHE A 710 -40.13 -28.31 -34.10
CA PHE A 710 -41.24 -28.27 -35.04
C PHE A 710 -41.22 -29.43 -36.04
N ALA A 711 -40.05 -29.77 -36.61
CA ALA A 711 -39.92 -30.87 -37.55
C ALA A 711 -40.29 -32.23 -36.95
N ALA A 712 -40.09 -32.41 -35.64
CA ALA A 712 -40.49 -33.61 -34.91
C ALA A 712 -42.01 -33.87 -34.94
N THR A 713 -42.82 -32.85 -35.25
CA THR A 713 -44.27 -32.98 -35.46
C THR A 713 -44.65 -33.63 -36.82
N GLY A 714 -43.67 -33.83 -37.71
CA GLY A 714 -43.86 -34.40 -39.04
C GLY A 714 -44.13 -33.37 -40.15
N MET A 715 -44.07 -32.07 -39.85
CA MET A 715 -44.20 -30.97 -40.81
C MET A 715 -42.83 -30.39 -41.19
N ASP A 716 -42.69 -29.89 -42.42
CA ASP A 716 -41.46 -29.23 -42.87
C ASP A 716 -41.41 -27.77 -42.36
N PRO A 717 -40.42 -27.39 -41.52
CA PRO A 717 -40.28 -26.02 -41.02
C PRO A 717 -40.19 -24.96 -42.13
N TYR A 718 -39.55 -25.29 -43.25
CA TYR A 718 -39.38 -24.32 -44.35
C TYR A 718 -40.67 -24.10 -45.15
N SER A 719 -41.65 -24.99 -45.03
CA SER A 719 -42.95 -24.83 -45.70
C SER A 719 -43.84 -23.78 -45.02
N VAL A 720 -43.55 -23.45 -43.76
CA VAL A 720 -44.35 -22.52 -42.95
C VAL A 720 -43.63 -21.20 -42.70
N LEU A 721 -42.33 -21.09 -42.95
CA LEU A 721 -41.58 -19.85 -42.73
C LEU A 721 -41.64 -18.93 -43.98
N PRO A 722 -42.05 -17.66 -43.83
CA PRO A 722 -41.87 -16.63 -44.84
C PRO A 722 -40.39 -16.38 -45.20
N GLU A 723 -40.16 -15.55 -46.22
CA GLU A 723 -38.81 -15.10 -46.58
C GLU A 723 -38.19 -14.25 -45.46
N ASP A 724 -36.85 -14.31 -45.33
CA ASP A 724 -36.09 -13.58 -44.30
C ASP A 724 -36.32 -12.06 -44.34
N GLU A 725 -36.60 -11.50 -45.53
CA GLU A 725 -36.90 -10.09 -45.72
C GLU A 725 -38.18 -9.68 -44.98
N TRP A 726 -39.21 -10.53 -44.99
CA TRP A 726 -40.48 -10.28 -44.30
C TRP A 726 -40.29 -10.09 -42.78
N PHE A 727 -39.51 -10.98 -42.16
CA PHE A 727 -39.18 -10.85 -40.73
C PHE A 727 -38.36 -9.61 -40.42
N THR A 728 -37.45 -9.25 -41.35
CA THR A 728 -36.59 -8.07 -41.20
C THR A 728 -37.40 -6.77 -41.28
N GLU A 729 -38.37 -6.70 -42.19
CA GLU A 729 -39.29 -5.56 -42.31
C GLU A 729 -40.15 -5.39 -41.05
N ILE A 730 -40.74 -6.47 -40.54
CA ILE A 730 -41.55 -6.41 -39.30
C ILE A 730 -40.67 -6.00 -38.11
N ALA A 731 -39.46 -6.54 -38.00
CA ALA A 731 -38.52 -6.17 -36.97
C ALA A 731 -38.18 -4.67 -37.04
N GLN A 732 -37.91 -4.14 -38.23
CA GLN A 732 -37.63 -2.71 -38.43
C GLN A 732 -38.83 -1.84 -38.08
N ASP A 733 -40.03 -2.18 -38.55
CA ASP A 733 -41.27 -1.46 -38.24
C ASP A 733 -41.53 -1.43 -36.72
N ALA A 734 -41.30 -2.55 -36.03
CA ALA A 734 -41.40 -2.63 -34.57
C ALA A 734 -40.37 -1.71 -33.87
N MET A 735 -39.11 -1.72 -34.32
CA MET A 735 -38.07 -0.82 -33.79
C MET A 735 -38.42 0.65 -34.00
N GLU A 736 -38.93 1.03 -35.17
CA GLU A 736 -39.35 2.40 -35.45
C GLU A 736 -40.49 2.84 -34.50
N LYS A 737 -41.54 2.01 -34.38
CA LYS A 737 -42.66 2.23 -33.46
C LYS A 737 -42.18 2.42 -32.02
N LEU A 738 -41.30 1.53 -31.54
CA LEU A 738 -40.76 1.56 -30.17
C LEU A 738 -39.79 2.73 -29.91
N SER A 739 -39.09 3.20 -30.95
CA SER A 739 -38.16 4.33 -30.84
C SER A 739 -38.84 5.70 -30.80
N GLY A 740 -40.14 5.78 -31.12
CA GLY A 740 -40.91 7.02 -31.15
C GLY A 740 -40.49 8.00 -32.25
N LYS A 741 -39.67 7.59 -33.22
CA LYS A 741 -39.31 8.41 -34.39
C LYS A 741 -40.47 8.43 -35.38
N PRO A 742 -40.89 9.61 -35.88
CA PRO A 742 -41.98 9.67 -36.85
C PRO A 742 -41.58 8.95 -38.14
N LYS A 743 -42.48 8.12 -38.68
CA LYS A 743 -42.33 7.49 -40.01
C LYS A 743 -42.04 8.60 -41.02
N VAL A 744 -40.81 8.66 -41.55
CA VAL A 744 -40.51 9.55 -42.67
C VAL A 744 -41.25 8.98 -43.86
N ALA A 745 -42.40 9.59 -44.18
CA ALA A 745 -43.16 9.24 -45.36
C ALA A 745 -42.24 9.38 -46.59
N ASN A 746 -42.18 8.29 -47.35
CA ASN A 746 -41.52 8.13 -48.63
C ASN A 746 -41.22 9.44 -49.38
N GLY A 747 -39.94 9.70 -49.59
CA GLY A 747 -39.43 10.69 -50.52
C GLY A 747 -37.94 10.42 -50.71
N GLU A 748 -37.61 9.71 -51.79
CA GLU A 748 -36.26 9.42 -52.26
C GLU A 748 -35.27 10.56 -51.95
N ARG A 749 -34.27 10.28 -51.10
CA ARG A 749 -32.87 10.68 -51.29
C ARG A 749 -32.03 10.19 -50.11
N ASP A 750 -31.21 9.19 -50.41
CA ASP A 750 -30.02 8.86 -49.63
C ASP A 750 -29.16 10.11 -49.46
N LEU A 751 -29.11 10.62 -48.24
CA LEU A 751 -28.03 11.49 -47.77
C LEU A 751 -27.33 10.72 -46.66
N ASN A 752 -26.45 9.79 -47.03
CA ASN A 752 -25.20 9.45 -46.34
C ASN A 752 -24.56 8.19 -46.96
N SER A 753 -23.87 8.36 -48.08
CA SER A 753 -22.80 7.44 -48.47
C SER A 753 -21.57 8.24 -48.91
N PRO A 754 -20.43 8.12 -48.21
CA PRO A 754 -19.24 8.92 -48.48
C PRO A 754 -18.34 8.18 -49.48
N THR A 755 -18.70 8.20 -50.76
CA THR A 755 -17.78 7.78 -51.84
C THR A 755 -18.11 8.47 -53.15
N ALA A 756 -17.45 9.59 -53.43
CA ALA A 756 -17.18 10.01 -54.81
C ALA A 756 -15.97 10.93 -54.86
N SER A 757 -14.92 10.40 -55.48
CA SER A 757 -13.63 11.00 -55.71
C SER A 757 -13.68 12.18 -56.68
N VAL A 758 -12.82 13.16 -56.37
CA VAL A 758 -12.10 14.10 -57.22
C VAL A 758 -12.15 13.83 -58.73
N SER A 759 -12.58 14.83 -59.53
CA SER A 759 -11.88 15.28 -60.75
C SER A 759 -12.57 16.47 -61.45
N ALA A 760 -11.85 17.60 -61.45
CA ALA A 760 -11.66 18.60 -62.52
C ALA A 760 -12.85 19.36 -63.15
N GLN A 761 -12.88 20.68 -62.90
CA GLN A 761 -12.67 21.79 -63.88
C GLN A 761 -12.96 23.14 -63.15
N SER A 762 -11.93 23.87 -62.74
CA SER A 762 -11.36 25.06 -63.43
C SER A 762 -12.33 26.25 -63.62
N MET A 763 -12.14 27.35 -62.86
CA MET A 763 -11.54 28.61 -63.35
C MET A 763 -11.66 29.80 -62.36
N SER A 764 -10.56 30.58 -62.30
CA SER A 764 -10.38 32.00 -61.90
C SER A 764 -10.79 32.45 -60.48
N SER A 765 -9.86 32.69 -59.54
CA SER A 765 -9.00 33.88 -59.39
C SER A 765 -9.75 35.20 -59.14
N VAL A 766 -9.58 35.82 -57.96
CA VAL A 766 -8.95 37.15 -57.76
C VAL A 766 -8.72 37.43 -56.26
N ARG A 767 -7.45 37.78 -55.98
CA ARG A 767 -6.82 38.48 -54.85
C ARG A 767 -7.74 39.40 -54.01
N SER A 768 -7.70 39.30 -52.68
CA SER A 768 -6.86 40.09 -51.75
C SER A 768 -6.94 41.61 -51.92
N HIS A 769 -7.40 42.31 -50.88
CA HIS A 769 -6.72 43.51 -50.39
C HIS A 769 -7.03 43.69 -48.90
N GLY A 770 -5.99 43.98 -48.13
CA GLY A 770 -6.09 44.45 -46.75
C GLY A 770 -6.18 45.98 -46.66
N SER A 771 -6.18 46.41 -45.40
CA SER A 771 -5.99 47.77 -44.88
C SER A 771 -7.15 48.74 -45.09
N TYR A 772 -7.87 49.05 -44.01
CA TYR A 772 -7.62 50.23 -43.16
C TYR A 772 -8.14 49.99 -41.75
#